data_AF-A0A2G5KC65-F1
#
_entry.id   AF-A0A2G5KC65-F1
#
_cell.length_a   1.000
_cell.length_b   1.000
_cell.length_c   1.000
_cell.angle_alpha   90.00
_cell.angle_beta   90.00
_cell.angle_gamma   90.00
#
_symmetry.space_group_name_H-M   'P 1'
#
loop_
_entity.id
_entity.type
_entity.pdbx_description
1 polymer ?
#
loop_
_entity_poly.entity_id
_entity_poly.type
_entity_poly.pdbx_seq_one_letter_code
_entity_poly.pdbx_strand_id
1 'polypeptide(L)'
;MGIMKNTVKTLFTVLICLLFGVTAFAQKFNTHPVKKGETLESISKAYGVSPDDILKYNKQIKKDGDLSPNTILVIPSGAMTADDKNTVDALIKGIMTDSVVKKEPIGFREHKVRKKETLYGIAKRYNVSEEEIKKYNKQLYASQLRKKMIIRIPKYPEVDEETSAIDPGDYEKYIVAPKETRWSIAHKYGITIDSMLVLNPGLSKTSNYLAEGYELLMPRIAGSTVEDQQTQLYISYTVPAKMNFYRLEKEFDVKADEIVRLNPEISERGGLKEGMVIRLPETKLDPGEINTDNYIFYVVRPKQNEFRLTRKFGMSWSDLMQLNPDLKDGLKAGMVLKLPKDQVGDFEVRNSLVLDKINLLDSINTQVRPKIMFLLPFRIDKLNMSDKESVTWAMQNRNSLKYSLGLYSGALVALDSIKSLGISVDVETFDNQFTLARTKTILQQENLSEYNAIVGPLDAISLNEVSNQAASYQLPVIAPVPVKSELSLSNVFFSYTEEKLLREHMIKYVKANHTNENLVIIADEKNRAVEEELLGHFPGSKVILVKEEEKNIGINRDKLASQLSEDVENWVFVESDNFKLIASVVSILNSFNNALLDIENGKNKVKLRMLTTDKNNAFENDVISSTHLSNLNFTYPSVYREVTSNAFVKRYRKRFGDAPDKFAVRGFDLTYDLLLKLAYKNDLIDISKFIGATEYNGNKFDYEKDATSGYFNKASYIMAYEDMAIKQIE
;
A
#
# COMPACT_ATOMS: atom_id res chain seq x y z
N MET A 1 -34.30 -8.97 -57.93
CA MET A 1 -34.71 -9.93 -56.88
C MET A 1 -33.60 -10.31 -55.88
N GLY A 2 -32.32 -9.95 -56.10
CA GLY A 2 -31.21 -10.27 -55.18
C GLY A 2 -30.95 -9.27 -54.05
N ILE A 3 -31.29 -7.99 -54.24
CA ILE A 3 -30.99 -6.93 -53.26
C ILE A 3 -31.93 -7.00 -52.04
N MET A 4 -33.19 -7.41 -52.25
CA MET A 4 -34.20 -7.55 -51.19
C MET A 4 -33.96 -8.77 -50.28
N LYS A 5 -33.23 -9.79 -50.76
CA LYS A 5 -32.90 -10.99 -49.95
C LYS A 5 -31.76 -10.75 -48.96
N ASN A 6 -30.83 -9.85 -49.27
CA ASN A 6 -29.72 -9.53 -48.38
C ASN A 6 -30.14 -8.56 -47.26
N THR A 7 -30.95 -7.54 -47.56
CA THR A 7 -31.47 -6.63 -46.53
C THR A 7 -32.37 -7.36 -45.52
N VAL A 8 -33.19 -8.32 -45.95
CA VAL A 8 -34.00 -9.15 -45.04
C VAL A 8 -33.12 -10.05 -44.17
N LYS A 9 -32.03 -10.62 -44.71
CA LYS A 9 -31.07 -11.39 -43.90
C LYS A 9 -30.33 -10.53 -42.89
N THR A 10 -29.90 -9.32 -43.25
CA THR A 10 -29.22 -8.42 -42.31
C THR A 10 -30.18 -7.93 -41.23
N LEU A 11 -31.44 -7.60 -41.57
CA LEU A 11 -32.46 -7.26 -40.58
C LEU A 11 -32.75 -8.44 -39.64
N PHE A 12 -32.84 -9.66 -40.17
CA PHE A 12 -33.07 -10.86 -39.38
C PHE A 12 -31.89 -11.18 -38.47
N THR A 13 -30.65 -10.92 -38.91
CA THR A 13 -29.44 -11.14 -38.11
C THR A 13 -29.30 -10.08 -37.00
N VAL A 14 -29.64 -8.82 -37.29
CA VAL A 14 -29.68 -7.75 -36.28
C VAL A 14 -30.81 -7.98 -35.28
N LEU A 15 -31.97 -8.46 -35.73
CA LEU A 15 -33.09 -8.83 -34.86
C LEU A 15 -32.75 -10.04 -33.98
N ILE A 16 -32.03 -11.04 -34.50
CA ILE A 16 -31.50 -12.17 -33.73
C ILE A 16 -30.46 -11.71 -32.71
N CYS A 17 -29.54 -10.80 -33.07
CA CYS A 17 -28.56 -10.26 -32.13
C CYS A 17 -29.22 -9.38 -31.04
N LEU A 18 -30.32 -8.71 -31.35
CA LEU A 18 -31.14 -7.99 -30.36
C LEU A 18 -31.96 -8.94 -29.46
N LEU A 19 -32.33 -10.13 -29.95
CA LEU A 19 -33.05 -11.16 -29.19
C LEU A 19 -32.13 -12.02 -28.29
N PHE A 20 -30.81 -12.00 -28.49
CA PHE A 20 -29.81 -12.72 -27.67
C PHE A 20 -28.93 -11.81 -26.81
N GLY A 21 -29.39 -10.59 -26.52
CA GLY A 21 -28.79 -9.75 -25.48
C GLY A 21 -29.03 -10.36 -24.09
N VAL A 22 -28.18 -11.30 -23.68
CA VAL A 22 -28.16 -11.79 -22.30
C VAL A 22 -27.58 -10.68 -21.43
N THR A 23 -28.43 -10.01 -20.66
CA THR A 23 -28.01 -9.15 -19.57
C THR A 23 -27.43 -10.04 -18.47
N ALA A 24 -26.10 -10.03 -18.31
CA ALA A 24 -25.48 -10.56 -17.11
C ALA A 24 -25.75 -9.56 -15.97
N PHE A 25 -26.81 -9.80 -15.19
CA PHE A 25 -26.97 -9.14 -13.90
C PHE A 25 -25.95 -9.72 -12.93
N ALA A 26 -24.97 -8.91 -12.51
CA ALA A 26 -24.15 -9.24 -11.35
C ALA A 26 -25.06 -9.27 -10.11
N GLN A 27 -25.20 -10.44 -9.47
CA GLN A 27 -26.01 -10.57 -8.27
C GLN A 27 -25.31 -9.84 -7.12
N LYS A 28 -25.86 -8.71 -6.69
CA LYS A 28 -25.32 -7.90 -5.60
C LYS A 28 -25.65 -8.55 -4.26
N PHE A 29 -24.67 -8.69 -3.38
CA PHE A 29 -24.86 -9.14 -2.00
C PHE A 29 -24.80 -7.94 -1.06
N ASN A 30 -25.72 -7.89 -0.10
CA ASN A 30 -25.71 -6.92 1.00
C ASN A 30 -25.34 -7.65 2.30
N THR A 31 -24.86 -6.92 3.30
CA THR A 31 -24.65 -7.47 4.64
C THR A 31 -25.55 -6.76 5.66
N HIS A 32 -26.14 -7.52 6.60
CA HIS A 32 -27.04 -6.99 7.63
C HIS A 32 -26.60 -7.48 9.01
N PRO A 33 -26.20 -6.58 9.93
CA PRO A 33 -25.96 -6.94 11.32
C PRO A 33 -27.29 -7.11 12.06
N VAL A 34 -27.54 -8.30 12.61
CA VAL A 34 -28.76 -8.63 13.37
C VAL A 34 -28.86 -7.74 14.61
N LYS A 35 -29.95 -6.99 14.74
CA LYS A 35 -30.24 -6.22 15.95
C LYS A 35 -31.01 -7.06 16.98
N LYS A 36 -30.93 -6.66 18.24
CA LYS A 36 -31.61 -7.35 19.35
C LYS A 36 -33.13 -7.41 19.11
N GLY A 37 -33.66 -8.62 18.91
CA GLY A 37 -35.07 -8.89 18.66
C GLY A 37 -35.46 -9.07 17.19
N GLU A 38 -34.54 -8.96 16.23
CA GLU A 38 -34.80 -9.26 14.82
C GLU A 38 -34.80 -10.78 14.56
N THR A 39 -35.79 -11.26 13.79
CA THR A 39 -35.88 -12.67 13.34
C THR A 39 -35.53 -12.81 11.86
N LEU A 40 -35.19 -14.03 11.43
CA LEU A 40 -34.83 -14.34 10.06
C LEU A 40 -35.95 -13.98 9.08
N GLU A 41 -37.21 -14.17 9.48
CA GLU A 41 -38.40 -13.77 8.74
C GLU A 41 -38.53 -12.25 8.63
N SER A 42 -38.26 -11.51 9.71
CA SER A 42 -38.35 -10.04 9.71
C SER A 42 -37.30 -9.41 8.78
N ILE A 43 -36.09 -9.98 8.76
CA ILE A 43 -34.98 -9.55 7.91
C ILE A 43 -35.24 -9.96 6.44
N SER A 44 -35.64 -11.21 6.20
CA SER A 44 -36.05 -11.71 4.88
C SER A 44 -37.10 -10.81 4.21
N LYS A 45 -38.11 -10.38 4.97
CA LYS A 45 -39.17 -9.51 4.47
C LYS A 45 -38.69 -8.08 4.19
N ALA A 46 -37.79 -7.54 5.01
CA ALA A 46 -37.22 -6.21 4.82
C ALA A 46 -36.38 -6.11 3.53
N TYR A 47 -35.71 -7.20 3.14
CA TYR A 47 -34.85 -7.26 1.96
C TYR A 47 -35.49 -7.94 0.73
N GLY A 48 -36.73 -8.43 0.85
CA GLY A 48 -37.48 -9.03 -0.26
C GLY A 48 -36.90 -10.35 -0.78
N VAL A 49 -36.30 -11.17 0.09
CA VAL A 49 -35.65 -12.46 -0.23
C VAL A 49 -36.21 -13.56 0.66
N SER A 50 -36.05 -14.85 0.34
CA SER A 50 -36.54 -15.92 1.22
C SER A 50 -35.60 -16.14 2.43
N PRO A 51 -36.11 -16.60 3.60
CA PRO A 51 -35.26 -16.95 4.74
C PRO A 51 -34.22 -18.03 4.39
N ASP A 52 -34.59 -18.98 3.52
CA ASP A 52 -33.70 -20.03 3.04
C ASP A 52 -32.57 -19.49 2.15
N ASP A 53 -32.83 -18.44 1.36
CA ASP A 53 -31.78 -17.76 0.58
C ASP A 53 -30.77 -17.06 1.50
N ILE A 54 -31.22 -16.51 2.62
CA ILE A 54 -30.32 -15.94 3.64
C ILE A 54 -29.50 -17.07 4.28
N LEU A 55 -30.13 -18.17 4.71
CA LEU A 55 -29.41 -19.29 5.34
C LEU A 55 -28.39 -19.97 4.41
N LYS A 56 -28.65 -19.99 3.10
CA LYS A 56 -27.74 -20.55 2.09
C LYS A 56 -26.35 -19.90 2.11
N TYR A 57 -26.29 -18.61 2.38
CA TYR A 57 -25.06 -17.83 2.49
C TYR A 57 -24.61 -17.62 3.94
N ASN A 58 -25.38 -18.11 4.92
CA ASN A 58 -25.12 -17.98 6.36
C ASN A 58 -25.32 -19.32 7.09
N LYS A 59 -24.63 -20.38 6.61
CA LYS A 59 -24.81 -21.79 7.05
C LYS A 59 -24.52 -22.05 8.54
N GLN A 60 -23.91 -21.09 9.23
CA GLN A 60 -23.68 -21.12 10.66
C GLN A 60 -24.98 -20.92 11.49
N ILE A 61 -26.10 -20.57 10.85
CA ILE A 61 -27.38 -20.30 11.49
C ILE A 61 -28.34 -21.45 11.20
N LYS A 62 -29.05 -21.91 12.24
CA LYS A 62 -30.05 -22.98 12.11
C LYS A 62 -31.41 -22.38 11.75
N LYS A 63 -32.16 -23.10 10.90
CA LYS A 63 -33.44 -22.64 10.32
C LYS A 63 -34.48 -22.21 11.35
N ASP A 64 -34.46 -22.82 12.54
CA ASP A 64 -35.37 -22.52 13.66
C ASP A 64 -34.63 -22.04 14.92
N GLY A 65 -33.40 -21.52 14.77
CA GLY A 65 -32.58 -21.05 15.88
C GLY A 65 -32.69 -19.54 16.11
N ASP A 66 -32.66 -19.11 17.37
CA ASP A 66 -32.63 -17.69 17.73
C ASP A 66 -31.39 -16.99 17.13
N LEU A 67 -31.63 -15.86 16.45
CA LEU A 67 -30.56 -15.04 15.89
C LEU A 67 -29.86 -14.25 17.00
N SER A 68 -28.57 -14.50 17.19
CA SER A 68 -27.77 -13.74 18.16
C SER A 68 -27.50 -12.31 17.67
N PRO A 69 -27.72 -11.27 18.49
CA PRO A 69 -27.45 -9.89 18.10
C PRO A 69 -25.98 -9.68 17.69
N ASN A 70 -25.73 -8.77 16.75
CA ASN A 70 -24.44 -8.49 16.09
C ASN A 70 -23.89 -9.61 15.20
N THR A 71 -24.66 -10.67 14.93
CA THR A 71 -24.34 -11.61 13.84
C THR A 71 -24.51 -10.91 12.50
N ILE A 72 -23.52 -10.96 11.61
CA ILE A 72 -23.60 -10.33 10.28
C ILE A 72 -24.11 -11.36 9.26
N LEU A 73 -25.25 -11.06 8.63
CA LEU A 73 -25.87 -11.91 7.62
C LEU A 73 -25.54 -11.41 6.21
N VAL A 74 -25.12 -12.32 5.33
CA VAL A 74 -24.98 -12.07 3.89
C VAL A 74 -26.32 -12.30 3.19
N ILE A 75 -26.88 -11.25 2.57
CA ILE A 75 -28.21 -11.26 1.96
C ILE A 75 -28.08 -11.05 0.43
N PRO A 76 -28.50 -12.02 -0.39
CA PRO A 76 -28.41 -11.94 -1.85
C PRO A 76 -29.52 -11.07 -2.45
N SER A 77 -29.23 -10.13 -3.35
CA SER A 77 -30.26 -9.31 -4.00
C SER A 77 -30.75 -9.98 -5.30
N GLY A 78 -32.01 -10.42 -5.33
CA GLY A 78 -32.79 -10.66 -6.56
C GLY A 78 -32.97 -12.11 -7.02
N ALA A 79 -34.20 -12.61 -6.85
CA ALA A 79 -34.98 -13.64 -7.58
C ALA A 79 -34.33 -14.91 -8.20
N MET A 80 -34.76 -16.05 -7.62
CA MET A 80 -35.26 -17.31 -8.22
C MET A 80 -34.32 -18.49 -8.59
N THR A 81 -34.45 -19.52 -7.74
CA THR A 81 -34.78 -20.96 -8.00
C THR A 81 -33.76 -21.95 -8.58
N ALA A 82 -34.10 -23.23 -8.35
CA ALA A 82 -33.27 -24.41 -8.08
C ALA A 82 -32.91 -25.28 -9.30
N ASP A 83 -32.10 -26.31 -9.01
CA ASP A 83 -31.60 -27.45 -9.82
C ASP A 83 -30.40 -27.22 -10.76
N ASP A 84 -29.43 -28.14 -10.87
CA ASP A 84 -28.78 -29.04 -9.92
C ASP A 84 -27.43 -29.45 -10.54
N LYS A 85 -26.45 -29.73 -9.66
CA LYS A 85 -25.26 -30.61 -9.80
C LYS A 85 -24.74 -30.96 -11.21
N ASN A 86 -23.59 -30.39 -11.62
CA ASN A 86 -22.55 -31.12 -12.37
C ASN A 86 -21.17 -30.44 -12.55
N THR A 87 -20.81 -29.41 -11.77
CA THR A 87 -19.63 -28.58 -12.11
C THR A 87 -18.49 -28.55 -11.09
N VAL A 88 -18.60 -29.25 -9.95
CA VAL A 88 -17.54 -29.21 -8.91
C VAL A 88 -16.31 -30.03 -9.30
N ASP A 89 -16.46 -31.19 -9.95
CA ASP A 89 -15.32 -31.96 -10.48
C ASP A 89 -14.65 -31.28 -11.69
N ALA A 90 -15.39 -30.46 -12.44
CA ALA A 90 -14.86 -29.70 -13.57
C ALA A 90 -14.04 -28.47 -13.11
N LEU A 91 -14.38 -27.88 -11.96
CA LEU A 91 -13.61 -26.77 -11.38
C LEU A 91 -12.30 -27.25 -10.74
N ILE A 92 -12.30 -28.43 -10.08
CA ILE A 92 -11.10 -28.95 -9.40
C ILE A 92 -9.99 -29.28 -10.41
N LYS A 93 -10.33 -29.70 -11.64
CA LYS A 93 -9.35 -29.99 -12.69
C LYS A 93 -8.74 -28.76 -13.36
N GLY A 94 -9.39 -27.59 -13.27
CA GLY A 94 -8.90 -26.34 -13.85
C GLY A 94 -7.98 -25.53 -12.92
N ILE A 95 -8.05 -25.77 -11.61
CA ILE A 95 -7.29 -24.99 -10.62
C ILE A 95 -5.91 -25.58 -10.35
N MET A 96 -5.67 -26.87 -10.65
CA MET A 96 -4.38 -27.52 -10.41
C MET A 96 -3.27 -27.23 -11.45
N THR A 97 -3.53 -26.41 -12.48
CA THR A 97 -2.55 -26.19 -13.57
C THR A 97 -1.85 -24.83 -13.57
N ASP A 98 -2.05 -23.95 -12.59
CA ASP A 98 -1.45 -22.59 -12.62
C ASP A 98 -0.54 -22.23 -11.43
N SER A 99 0.11 -23.22 -10.83
CA SER A 99 1.22 -22.99 -9.90
C SER A 99 2.54 -23.40 -10.55
N VAL A 100 3.20 -22.42 -11.17
CA VAL A 100 4.45 -22.59 -11.94
C VAL A 100 5.64 -22.87 -11.01
N VAL A 101 6.15 -24.10 -11.07
CA VAL A 101 7.59 -24.36 -10.93
C VAL A 101 8.17 -24.43 -12.36
N LYS A 102 9.09 -23.53 -12.72
CA LYS A 102 9.75 -23.54 -14.04
C LYS A 102 10.47 -24.89 -14.27
N LYS A 103 9.98 -25.72 -15.20
CA LYS A 103 10.72 -26.86 -15.78
C LYS A 103 11.20 -26.49 -17.19
N GLU A 104 12.47 -26.74 -17.50
CA GLU A 104 13.03 -26.61 -18.86
C GLU A 104 12.99 -27.96 -19.61
N PRO A 105 12.72 -27.98 -20.93
CA PRO A 105 12.61 -29.23 -21.70
C PRO A 105 13.98 -29.86 -21.98
N ILE A 106 14.09 -31.18 -21.79
CA ILE A 106 15.30 -31.96 -22.08
C ILE A 106 15.45 -32.32 -23.57
N GLY A 107 14.47 -31.97 -24.41
CA GLY A 107 14.50 -32.17 -25.86
C GLY A 107 13.18 -31.85 -26.55
N PHE A 108 13.10 -32.05 -27.87
CA PHE A 108 11.87 -31.83 -28.66
C PHE A 108 11.58 -33.00 -29.59
N ARG A 109 10.28 -33.33 -29.75
CA ARG A 109 9.77 -34.30 -30.72
C ARG A 109 8.96 -33.60 -31.79
N GLU A 110 9.20 -33.92 -33.07
CA GLU A 110 8.38 -33.39 -34.15
C GLU A 110 7.08 -34.18 -34.31
N HIS A 111 5.96 -33.46 -34.44
CA HIS A 111 4.64 -34.02 -34.66
C HIS A 111 4.00 -33.42 -35.92
N LYS A 112 3.64 -34.28 -36.88
CA LYS A 112 2.94 -33.88 -38.10
C LYS A 112 1.43 -34.01 -37.94
N VAL A 113 0.75 -32.87 -37.93
CA VAL A 113 -0.69 -32.71 -37.69
C VAL A 113 -1.52 -33.49 -38.72
N ARG A 114 -2.40 -34.36 -38.24
CA ARG A 114 -3.33 -35.18 -39.03
C ARG A 114 -4.63 -34.44 -39.34
N LYS A 115 -5.49 -35.05 -40.17
CA LYS A 115 -6.80 -34.45 -40.55
C LYS A 115 -7.69 -34.41 -39.30
N LYS A 116 -8.28 -33.25 -39.00
CA LYS A 116 -9.16 -32.97 -37.84
C LYS A 116 -8.47 -33.09 -36.47
N GLU A 117 -7.16 -33.03 -36.42
CA GLU A 117 -6.42 -33.03 -35.16
C GLU A 117 -6.39 -31.61 -34.57
N THR A 118 -6.56 -31.51 -33.25
CA THR A 118 -6.60 -30.23 -32.53
C THR A 118 -5.39 -30.08 -31.62
N LEU A 119 -5.03 -28.84 -31.29
CA LEU A 119 -3.90 -28.58 -30.39
C LEU A 119 -4.12 -29.24 -29.03
N TYR A 120 -5.34 -29.16 -28.49
CA TYR A 120 -5.80 -29.91 -27.32
C TYR A 120 -5.55 -31.42 -27.42
N GLY A 121 -5.91 -32.05 -28.54
CA GLY A 121 -5.72 -33.49 -28.73
C GLY A 121 -4.25 -33.89 -28.82
N ILE A 122 -3.39 -33.00 -29.32
CA ILE A 122 -1.93 -33.21 -29.38
C ILE A 122 -1.29 -32.98 -28.01
N ALA A 123 -1.66 -31.91 -27.32
CA ALA A 123 -1.25 -31.60 -25.94
C ALA A 123 -1.52 -32.79 -25.02
N LYS A 124 -2.76 -33.29 -25.03
CA LYS A 124 -3.18 -34.46 -24.25
C LYS A 124 -2.41 -35.73 -24.63
N ARG A 125 -2.08 -35.92 -25.91
CA ARG A 125 -1.33 -37.11 -26.35
C ARG A 125 0.10 -37.14 -25.81
N TYR A 126 0.74 -35.99 -25.68
CA TYR A 126 2.14 -35.88 -25.29
C TYR A 126 2.34 -35.45 -23.83
N ASN A 127 1.27 -35.38 -23.05
CA ASN A 127 1.26 -34.95 -21.65
C ASN A 127 1.97 -33.59 -21.42
N VAL A 128 1.68 -32.63 -22.30
CA VAL A 128 2.17 -31.24 -22.23
C VAL A 128 0.99 -30.30 -22.44
N SER A 129 1.07 -29.07 -21.95
CA SER A 129 0.00 -28.09 -22.12
C SER A 129 -0.02 -27.49 -23.54
N GLU A 130 -1.18 -26.98 -23.96
CA GLU A 130 -1.30 -26.27 -25.25
C GLU A 130 -0.39 -25.05 -25.31
N GLU A 131 -0.25 -24.33 -24.19
CA GLU A 131 0.61 -23.15 -24.09
C GLU A 131 2.09 -23.52 -24.17
N GLU A 132 2.51 -24.66 -23.61
CA GLU A 132 3.88 -25.16 -23.81
C GLU A 132 4.14 -25.55 -25.26
N ILE A 133 3.17 -26.15 -25.96
CA ILE A 133 3.32 -26.40 -27.40
C ILE A 133 3.41 -25.08 -28.17
N LYS A 134 2.58 -24.08 -27.88
CA LYS A 134 2.62 -22.77 -28.58
C LYS A 134 3.92 -22.02 -28.29
N LYS A 135 4.45 -22.09 -27.07
CA LYS A 135 5.71 -21.47 -26.66
C LYS A 135 6.87 -21.83 -27.59
N TYR A 136 6.92 -23.10 -28.03
CA TYR A 136 7.94 -23.62 -28.93
C TYR A 136 7.50 -23.72 -30.40
N ASN A 137 6.28 -23.27 -30.73
CA ASN A 137 5.72 -23.18 -32.07
C ASN A 137 4.99 -21.84 -32.26
N LYS A 138 5.73 -20.73 -32.13
CA LYS A 138 5.19 -19.37 -32.03
C LYS A 138 4.23 -18.98 -33.17
N GLN A 139 4.35 -19.58 -34.35
CA GLN A 139 3.42 -19.39 -35.47
C GLN A 139 1.96 -19.76 -35.13
N LEU A 140 1.74 -20.58 -34.11
CA LEU A 140 0.40 -20.97 -33.63
C LEU A 140 -0.31 -19.87 -32.82
N TYR A 141 0.38 -18.78 -32.44
CA TYR A 141 -0.26 -17.61 -31.84
C TYR A 141 -0.96 -16.73 -32.88
N ALA A 142 -0.49 -16.76 -34.14
CA ALA A 142 -1.03 -15.96 -35.23
C ALA A 142 -1.87 -16.77 -36.22
N SER A 143 -1.82 -18.11 -36.16
CA SER A 143 -2.51 -18.97 -37.12
C SER A 143 -3.01 -20.26 -36.48
N GLN A 144 -4.21 -20.70 -36.87
CA GLN A 144 -4.78 -21.96 -36.38
C GLN A 144 -4.02 -23.17 -36.93
N LEU A 145 -4.02 -24.27 -36.16
CA LEU A 145 -3.35 -25.51 -36.50
C LEU A 145 -3.88 -26.10 -37.83
N ARG A 146 -3.00 -26.34 -38.81
CA ARG A 146 -3.38 -26.84 -40.15
C ARG A 146 -2.94 -28.28 -40.40
N LYS A 147 -3.70 -29.02 -41.21
CA LYS A 147 -3.36 -30.39 -41.64
C LYS A 147 -1.99 -30.41 -42.33
N LYS A 148 -1.17 -31.43 -42.01
CA LYS A 148 0.22 -31.66 -42.45
C LYS A 148 1.27 -30.69 -41.88
N MET A 149 0.86 -29.72 -41.06
CA MET A 149 1.80 -28.84 -40.34
C MET A 149 2.67 -29.67 -39.40
N ILE A 150 3.96 -29.36 -39.31
CA ILE A 150 4.90 -30.00 -38.39
C ILE A 150 5.10 -29.04 -37.22
N ILE A 151 4.94 -29.54 -35.99
CA ILE A 151 5.08 -28.78 -34.76
C ILE A 151 6.03 -29.50 -33.80
N ARG A 152 6.79 -28.73 -33.00
CA ARG A 152 7.78 -29.20 -32.03
C ARG A 152 7.13 -29.39 -30.67
N ILE A 153 7.09 -30.61 -30.16
CA ILE A 153 6.53 -30.93 -28.85
C ILE A 153 7.69 -31.03 -27.85
N PRO A 154 7.73 -30.24 -26.77
CA PRO A 154 8.77 -30.35 -25.75
C PRO A 154 8.69 -31.70 -25.03
N LYS A 155 9.85 -32.31 -24.74
CA LYS A 155 9.98 -33.51 -23.92
C LYS A 155 10.57 -33.11 -22.58
N TYR A 156 9.90 -33.48 -21.50
CA TYR A 156 10.38 -33.33 -20.13
C TYR A 156 10.82 -34.70 -19.60
N PRO A 157 11.73 -34.75 -18.60
CA PRO A 157 12.10 -36.01 -17.97
C PRO A 157 10.86 -36.62 -17.34
N GLU A 158 10.59 -37.89 -17.64
CA GLU A 158 9.51 -38.65 -16.99
C GLU A 158 9.90 -38.81 -15.52
N VAL A 159 9.08 -38.22 -14.64
CA VAL A 159 9.16 -38.44 -13.20
C VAL A 159 8.15 -39.54 -12.92
N ASP A 160 8.63 -40.69 -12.45
CA ASP A 160 7.78 -41.79 -12.01
C ASP A 160 6.82 -41.28 -10.92
N GLU A 161 5.51 -41.50 -11.12
CA GLU A 161 4.41 -40.98 -10.31
C GLU A 161 4.29 -41.62 -8.90
N GLU A 162 5.36 -42.19 -8.34
CA GLU A 162 5.33 -42.88 -7.05
C GLU A 162 6.20 -42.28 -5.93
N THR A 163 6.78 -41.07 -6.09
CA THR A 163 7.67 -40.48 -5.04
C THR A 163 7.34 -39.07 -4.56
N SER A 164 6.12 -38.57 -4.79
CA SER A 164 5.62 -37.35 -4.10
C SER A 164 4.46 -37.66 -3.15
N ALA A 165 4.61 -38.70 -2.34
CA ALA A 165 3.88 -38.76 -1.08
C ALA A 165 4.50 -37.69 -0.16
N ILE A 166 3.73 -36.66 0.17
CA ILE A 166 3.95 -35.89 1.39
C ILE A 166 3.89 -36.92 2.52
N ASP A 167 5.00 -37.18 3.21
CA ASP A 167 5.00 -38.09 4.35
C ASP A 167 4.11 -37.46 5.44
N PRO A 168 2.98 -38.08 5.83
CA PRO A 168 2.18 -37.61 6.95
C PRO A 168 2.99 -37.51 8.25
N GLY A 169 4.14 -38.18 8.31
CA GLY A 169 5.11 -38.15 9.41
C GLY A 169 5.94 -36.86 9.52
N ASP A 170 5.86 -35.93 8.57
CA ASP A 170 6.55 -34.63 8.62
C ASP A 170 5.74 -33.51 9.29
N TYR A 171 4.50 -33.79 9.70
CA TYR A 171 3.59 -32.82 10.32
C TYR A 171 2.94 -33.40 11.57
N GLU A 172 2.57 -32.53 12.50
CA GLU A 172 1.86 -32.88 13.72
C GLU A 172 0.70 -31.93 14.00
N LYS A 173 -0.22 -32.37 14.86
CA LYS A 173 -1.31 -31.55 15.36
C LYS A 173 -0.89 -30.84 16.63
N TYR A 174 -1.06 -29.53 16.65
CA TYR A 174 -0.82 -28.66 17.79
C TYR A 174 -2.14 -28.10 18.33
N ILE A 175 -2.38 -28.21 19.64
CA ILE A 175 -3.57 -27.65 20.30
C ILE A 175 -3.18 -26.29 20.91
N VAL A 176 -3.89 -25.24 20.51
CA VAL A 176 -3.63 -23.87 20.96
C VAL A 176 -3.87 -23.73 22.46
N ALA A 177 -2.83 -23.34 23.20
CA ALA A 177 -2.91 -23.13 24.64
C ALA A 177 -3.51 -21.73 24.98
N PRO A 178 -4.00 -21.51 26.22
CA PRO A 178 -4.52 -20.21 26.63
C PRO A 178 -3.51 -19.09 26.38
N LYS A 179 -3.98 -17.98 25.81
CA LYS A 179 -3.21 -16.76 25.50
C LYS A 179 -2.12 -16.91 24.40
N GLU A 180 -2.03 -18.05 23.70
CA GLU A 180 -1.15 -18.16 22.54
C GLU A 180 -1.72 -17.44 21.31
N THR A 181 -0.82 -16.92 20.47
CA THR A 181 -1.17 -16.23 19.22
C THR A 181 -0.58 -16.97 18.03
N ARG A 182 -1.10 -16.72 16.82
CA ARG A 182 -0.54 -17.30 15.59
C ARG A 182 0.96 -17.00 15.43
N TRP A 183 1.39 -15.83 15.89
CA TRP A 183 2.80 -15.45 15.89
C TRP A 183 3.63 -16.29 16.87
N SER A 184 3.18 -16.44 18.12
CA SER A 184 3.93 -17.23 19.13
C SER A 184 4.05 -18.69 18.72
N ILE A 185 3.01 -19.27 18.11
CA ILE A 185 3.01 -20.66 17.65
C ILE A 185 3.85 -20.82 16.36
N ALA A 186 3.73 -19.91 15.39
CA ALA A 186 4.52 -20.00 14.14
C ALA A 186 6.02 -19.89 14.44
N HIS A 187 6.37 -18.96 15.34
CA HIS A 187 7.73 -18.76 15.81
C HIS A 187 8.26 -19.98 16.58
N LYS A 188 7.44 -20.59 17.45
CA LYS A 188 7.78 -21.84 18.18
C LYS A 188 8.18 -22.99 17.23
N TYR A 189 7.58 -23.04 16.05
CA TYR A 189 7.84 -24.06 15.02
C TYR A 189 8.82 -23.60 13.93
N GLY A 190 9.39 -22.40 14.06
CA GLY A 190 10.35 -21.86 13.09
C GLY A 190 9.76 -21.59 11.69
N ILE A 191 8.45 -21.39 11.59
CA ILE A 191 7.76 -21.10 10.32
C ILE A 191 7.16 -19.70 10.30
N THR A 192 6.91 -19.17 9.10
CA THR A 192 6.19 -17.89 8.95
C THR A 192 4.69 -18.06 9.19
N ILE A 193 4.01 -16.98 9.58
CA ILE A 193 2.54 -16.98 9.69
C ILE A 193 1.90 -17.35 8.36
N ASP A 194 2.45 -16.88 7.24
CA ASP A 194 1.98 -17.26 5.91
C ASP A 194 2.11 -18.77 5.65
N SER A 195 3.22 -19.38 6.09
CA SER A 195 3.40 -20.84 6.02
C SER A 195 2.40 -21.58 6.91
N MET A 196 2.12 -21.06 8.11
CA MET A 196 1.09 -21.60 9.00
C MET A 196 -0.31 -21.50 8.40
N LEU A 197 -0.66 -20.39 7.75
CA LEU A 197 -1.96 -20.19 7.09
C LEU A 197 -2.12 -21.07 5.84
N VAL A 198 -1.01 -21.40 5.19
CA VAL A 198 -0.98 -22.39 4.10
C VAL A 198 -1.23 -23.80 4.63
N LEU A 199 -0.64 -24.16 5.78
CA LEU A 199 -0.88 -25.44 6.44
C LEU A 199 -2.28 -25.54 7.07
N ASN A 200 -2.87 -24.40 7.45
CA ASN A 200 -4.15 -24.29 8.13
C ASN A 200 -5.12 -23.38 7.37
N PRO A 201 -5.58 -23.78 6.17
CA PRO A 201 -6.38 -22.92 5.29
C PRO A 201 -7.76 -22.55 5.85
N GLY A 202 -8.20 -23.21 6.93
CA GLY A 202 -9.42 -22.86 7.67
C GLY A 202 -9.28 -21.60 8.56
N LEU A 203 -8.06 -21.10 8.77
CA LEU A 203 -7.83 -19.85 9.52
C LEU A 203 -8.16 -18.63 8.67
N SER A 204 -8.84 -17.65 9.28
CA SER A 204 -9.14 -16.37 8.62
C SER A 204 -7.86 -15.61 8.27
N LYS A 205 -7.73 -15.17 7.01
CA LYS A 205 -6.60 -14.34 6.54
C LYS A 205 -6.70 -12.86 6.96
N THR A 206 -7.85 -12.43 7.47
CA THR A 206 -8.14 -11.03 7.83
C THR A 206 -8.22 -10.79 9.33
N SER A 207 -8.19 -11.85 10.14
CA SER A 207 -8.21 -11.78 11.60
C SER A 207 -7.09 -12.62 12.18
N ASN A 208 -6.35 -12.05 13.13
CA ASN A 208 -5.27 -12.74 13.86
C ASN A 208 -5.78 -13.56 15.05
N TYR A 209 -7.11 -13.55 15.30
CA TYR A 209 -7.72 -14.28 16.38
C TYR A 209 -7.55 -15.80 16.22
N LEU A 210 -7.24 -16.47 17.32
CA LEU A 210 -7.04 -17.90 17.41
C LEU A 210 -7.68 -18.37 18.72
N ALA A 211 -8.66 -19.27 18.64
CA ALA A 211 -9.39 -19.75 19.80
C ALA A 211 -8.54 -20.75 20.60
N GLU A 212 -8.65 -20.71 21.93
CA GLU A 212 -8.06 -21.73 22.80
C GLU A 212 -8.65 -23.11 22.47
N GLY A 213 -7.80 -24.15 22.45
CA GLY A 213 -8.19 -25.50 22.10
C GLY A 213 -8.35 -25.76 20.60
N TYR A 214 -8.09 -24.77 19.73
CA TYR A 214 -8.12 -24.95 18.29
C TYR A 214 -6.96 -25.84 17.82
N GLU A 215 -7.23 -26.79 16.92
CA GLU A 215 -6.21 -27.69 16.36
C GLU A 215 -5.55 -27.07 15.13
N LEU A 216 -4.21 -27.04 15.12
CA LEU A 216 -3.39 -26.59 13.99
C LEU A 216 -2.50 -27.71 13.47
N LEU A 217 -2.36 -27.81 12.16
CA LEU A 217 -1.37 -28.62 11.49
C LEU A 217 -0.04 -27.84 11.39
N MET A 218 1.00 -28.37 12.00
CA MET A 218 2.32 -27.74 12.10
C MET A 218 3.41 -28.74 11.65
N PRO A 219 4.57 -28.29 11.15
CA PRO A 219 5.64 -29.21 10.75
C PRO A 219 6.30 -29.83 11.99
N ARG A 220 6.68 -31.10 11.91
CA ARG A 220 7.48 -31.76 12.94
C ARG A 220 8.91 -31.24 12.92
N ILE A 221 9.43 -30.90 14.10
CA ILE A 221 10.81 -30.47 14.26
C ILE A 221 11.69 -31.72 14.25
N ALA A 222 12.69 -31.77 13.36
CA ALA A 222 13.54 -32.95 13.17
C ALA A 222 14.29 -33.33 14.47
N GLY A 223 14.05 -34.55 14.98
CA GLY A 223 14.70 -35.11 16.18
C GLY A 223 13.75 -35.59 17.29
N SER A 224 12.44 -35.33 17.19
CA SER A 224 11.45 -35.80 18.16
C SER A 224 10.97 -37.22 17.81
N THR A 225 11.43 -38.23 18.53
CA THR A 225 10.81 -39.57 18.49
C THR A 225 10.39 -40.00 19.90
N VAL A 226 9.23 -40.65 19.94
CA VAL A 226 8.51 -41.28 21.05
C VAL A 226 7.42 -40.42 21.72
N GLU A 227 6.24 -41.03 21.79
CA GLU A 227 4.90 -40.48 21.94
C GLU A 227 4.53 -39.92 23.34
N ASP A 228 5.47 -39.77 24.29
CA ASP A 228 5.10 -39.37 25.67
C ASP A 228 6.25 -38.71 26.47
N GLN A 229 7.02 -37.78 25.89
CA GLN A 229 7.96 -36.97 26.68
C GLN A 229 7.55 -35.49 26.72
N GLN A 230 7.39 -34.97 27.95
CA GLN A 230 7.38 -33.53 28.19
C GLN A 230 8.70 -32.96 27.66
N THR A 231 8.61 -32.15 26.61
CA THR A 231 9.76 -31.60 25.90
C THR A 231 10.51 -30.62 26.78
N GLN A 232 11.70 -31.02 27.20
CA GLN A 232 12.68 -30.14 27.82
C GLN A 232 13.50 -29.49 26.70
N LEU A 233 13.46 -28.16 26.61
CA LEU A 233 14.20 -27.38 25.62
C LEU A 233 15.71 -27.42 25.94
N TYR A 234 16.58 -27.18 24.96
CA TYR A 234 18.05 -27.17 25.16
C TYR A 234 18.71 -25.98 24.45
N ILE A 235 19.73 -25.41 25.08
CA ILE A 235 20.63 -24.41 24.50
C ILE A 235 21.96 -25.05 24.09
N SER A 236 22.58 -24.53 23.03
CA SER A 236 23.92 -24.94 22.60
C SER A 236 24.98 -24.02 23.22
N TYR A 237 25.94 -24.61 23.92
CA TYR A 237 26.98 -23.92 24.67
C TYR A 237 28.37 -24.35 24.21
N THR A 238 29.19 -23.40 23.77
CA THR A 238 30.59 -23.68 23.41
C THR A 238 31.47 -23.58 24.65
N VAL A 239 32.10 -24.70 25.01
CA VAL A 239 32.93 -24.86 26.21
C VAL A 239 34.17 -23.95 26.15
N PRO A 240 34.29 -22.91 26.99
CA PRO A 240 35.45 -22.04 27.01
C PRO A 240 36.65 -22.69 27.74
N ALA A 241 37.82 -22.05 27.64
CA ALA A 241 39.05 -22.49 28.32
C ALA A 241 38.84 -22.68 29.83
N LYS A 242 39.31 -23.81 30.38
CA LYS A 242 39.22 -24.17 31.81
C LYS A 242 37.80 -24.44 32.34
N MET A 243 36.82 -24.66 31.46
CA MET A 243 35.48 -25.11 31.85
C MET A 243 35.49 -26.62 32.15
N ASN A 244 34.76 -27.05 33.18
CA ASN A 244 34.61 -28.45 33.56
C ASN A 244 33.18 -28.74 34.04
N PHE A 245 32.83 -30.02 34.19
CA PHE A 245 31.47 -30.41 34.56
C PHE A 245 30.98 -29.74 35.84
N TYR A 246 31.80 -29.67 36.89
CA TYR A 246 31.42 -29.02 38.16
C TYR A 246 31.01 -27.55 37.99
N ARG A 247 31.66 -26.80 37.08
CA ARG A 247 31.28 -25.41 36.78
C ARG A 247 29.99 -25.32 35.98
N LEU A 248 29.79 -26.25 35.03
CA LEU A 248 28.55 -26.33 34.27
C LEU A 248 27.34 -26.66 35.16
N GLU A 249 27.51 -27.57 36.12
CA GLU A 249 26.47 -27.89 37.11
C GLU A 249 26.10 -26.65 37.95
N LYS A 250 27.09 -25.87 38.37
CA LYS A 250 26.89 -24.66 39.17
C LYS A 250 26.23 -23.51 38.40
N GLU A 251 26.54 -23.36 37.11
CA GLU A 251 26.12 -22.23 36.28
C GLU A 251 24.76 -22.46 35.62
N PHE A 252 24.46 -23.70 35.24
CA PHE A 252 23.23 -24.06 34.52
C PHE A 252 22.25 -24.90 35.36
N ASP A 253 22.62 -25.29 36.59
CA ASP A 253 21.84 -26.17 37.47
C ASP A 253 21.51 -27.54 36.84
N VAL A 254 22.46 -28.09 36.07
CA VAL A 254 22.31 -29.36 35.34
C VAL A 254 23.39 -30.34 35.76
N LYS A 255 23.04 -31.55 36.16
CA LYS A 255 24.03 -32.55 36.62
C LYS A 255 24.93 -33.07 35.50
N ALA A 256 26.16 -33.44 35.85
CA ALA A 256 27.20 -33.86 34.92
C ALA A 256 26.83 -35.13 34.13
N ASP A 257 26.13 -36.07 34.77
CA ASP A 257 25.62 -37.29 34.13
C ASP A 257 24.55 -36.96 33.08
N GLU A 258 23.71 -35.97 33.34
CA GLU A 258 22.74 -35.45 32.38
C GLU A 258 23.40 -34.72 31.21
N ILE A 259 24.46 -33.94 31.46
CA ILE A 259 25.25 -33.30 30.39
C ILE A 259 25.90 -34.36 29.49
N VAL A 260 26.49 -35.42 30.07
CA VAL A 260 27.10 -36.51 29.29
C VAL A 260 26.04 -37.30 28.52
N ARG A 261 24.85 -37.52 29.11
CA ARG A 261 23.73 -38.21 28.44
C ARG A 261 23.25 -37.43 27.22
N LEU A 262 23.19 -36.11 27.31
CA LEU A 262 22.76 -35.23 26.22
C LEU A 262 23.84 -35.02 25.15
N ASN A 263 25.10 -35.33 25.48
CA ASN A 263 26.25 -35.17 24.59
C ASN A 263 27.15 -36.41 24.66
N PRO A 264 26.71 -37.56 24.12
CA PRO A 264 27.43 -38.84 24.23
C PRO A 264 28.87 -38.78 23.66
N GLU A 265 29.12 -37.88 22.69
CA GLU A 265 30.42 -37.62 22.09
C GLU A 265 31.49 -37.16 23.10
N ILE A 266 31.09 -36.69 24.28
CA ILE A 266 32.01 -36.36 25.37
C ILE A 266 32.71 -37.63 25.87
N SER A 267 32.00 -38.76 25.96
CA SER A 267 32.57 -40.05 26.37
C SER A 267 33.49 -40.62 25.29
N GLU A 268 33.10 -40.50 24.02
CA GLU A 268 33.87 -40.99 22.86
C GLU A 268 35.20 -40.23 22.66
N ARG A 269 35.25 -38.96 23.06
CA ARG A 269 36.45 -38.11 22.93
C ARG A 269 37.32 -38.05 24.19
N GLY A 270 36.99 -38.86 25.20
CA GLY A 270 37.77 -38.99 26.44
C GLY A 270 37.56 -37.85 27.44
N GLY A 271 36.38 -37.22 27.48
CA GLY A 271 36.01 -36.16 28.41
C GLY A 271 35.78 -34.79 27.77
N LEU A 272 35.28 -33.84 28.56
CA LEU A 272 34.92 -32.49 28.12
C LEU A 272 36.17 -31.68 27.74
N LYS A 273 36.19 -31.08 26.54
CA LYS A 273 37.34 -30.32 26.00
C LYS A 273 36.95 -28.89 25.63
N GLU A 274 37.92 -27.97 25.71
CA GLU A 274 37.76 -26.59 25.26
C GLU A 274 37.40 -26.51 23.77
N GLY A 275 36.49 -25.59 23.42
CA GLY A 275 35.95 -25.39 22.08
C GLY A 275 34.86 -26.38 21.67
N MET A 276 34.55 -27.37 22.52
CA MET A 276 33.47 -28.32 22.28
C MET A 276 32.11 -27.63 22.39
N VAL A 277 31.20 -27.87 21.45
CA VAL A 277 29.82 -27.38 21.54
C VAL A 277 28.97 -28.48 22.18
N ILE A 278 28.35 -28.19 23.32
CA ILE A 278 27.52 -29.12 24.08
C ILE A 278 26.10 -28.59 24.23
N ARG A 279 25.13 -29.49 24.35
CA ARG A 279 23.71 -29.22 24.56
C ARG A 279 23.40 -29.27 26.06
N LEU A 280 22.79 -28.20 26.58
CA LEU A 280 22.37 -28.07 27.98
C LEU A 280 20.87 -27.79 28.05
N PRO A 281 20.10 -28.38 28.97
CA PRO A 281 18.66 -28.13 29.09
C PRO A 281 18.39 -26.69 29.52
N GLU A 282 17.39 -26.07 28.88
CA GLU A 282 16.94 -24.71 29.13
C GLU A 282 16.01 -24.71 30.35
N THR A 283 16.49 -24.16 31.46
CA THR A 283 15.65 -23.89 32.63
C THR A 283 14.74 -22.70 32.32
N LYS A 284 13.43 -22.97 32.24
CA LYS A 284 12.35 -22.03 31.88
C LYS A 284 12.54 -20.63 32.47
N LEU A 285 12.65 -19.61 31.62
CA LEU A 285 12.30 -18.22 31.95
C LEU A 285 10.88 -17.94 31.49
N ASP A 286 10.09 -17.28 32.35
CA ASP A 286 8.65 -17.04 32.20
C ASP A 286 8.39 -15.91 31.18
N PRO A 287 7.68 -16.15 30.05
CA PRO A 287 7.41 -15.12 29.05
C PRO A 287 6.22 -14.26 29.48
N GLY A 288 6.51 -13.14 30.16
CA GLY A 288 5.54 -12.10 30.48
C GLY A 288 5.08 -11.28 29.26
N GLU A 289 3.76 -11.07 29.18
CA GLU A 289 2.95 -10.17 28.36
C GLU A 289 3.66 -9.09 27.51
N ILE A 290 3.65 -9.25 26.17
CA ILE A 290 4.00 -8.17 25.23
C ILE A 290 2.75 -7.33 24.97
N ASN A 291 2.65 -6.18 25.65
CA ASN A 291 1.61 -5.18 25.41
C ASN A 291 2.02 -4.24 24.25
N THR A 292 1.32 -4.35 23.11
CA THR A 292 1.51 -3.52 21.91
C THR A 292 0.73 -2.20 21.92
N ASP A 293 -0.15 -1.98 22.90
CA ASP A 293 -0.99 -0.79 22.96
C ASP A 293 -0.21 0.45 23.41
N ASN A 294 0.83 0.23 24.23
CA ASN A 294 1.62 1.28 24.89
C ASN A 294 3.08 1.36 24.42
N TYR A 295 3.56 0.40 23.61
CA TYR A 295 4.97 0.28 23.27
C TYR A 295 5.22 -0.06 21.80
N ILE A 296 6.36 0.42 21.31
CA ILE A 296 6.96 0.07 20.01
C ILE A 296 8.26 -0.70 20.26
N PHE A 297 8.69 -1.48 19.29
CA PHE A 297 9.76 -2.47 19.45
C PHE A 297 10.88 -2.23 18.44
N TYR A 298 12.14 -2.41 18.86
CA TYR A 298 13.30 -2.28 17.99
C TYR A 298 14.18 -3.53 18.04
N VAL A 299 14.50 -4.11 16.88
CA VAL A 299 15.47 -5.21 16.81
C VAL A 299 16.88 -4.66 16.66
N VAL A 300 17.73 -4.95 17.63
CA VAL A 300 19.15 -4.53 17.64
C VAL A 300 19.88 -5.17 16.47
N ARG A 301 20.46 -4.35 15.60
CA ARG A 301 21.22 -4.80 14.43
C ARG A 301 22.66 -5.18 14.80
N PRO A 302 23.34 -6.02 14.01
CA PRO A 302 24.76 -6.31 14.19
C PRO A 302 25.60 -5.03 14.24
N LYS A 303 26.62 -4.99 15.12
CA LYS A 303 27.56 -3.86 15.31
C LYS A 303 26.93 -2.56 15.82
N GLN A 304 25.74 -2.61 16.40
CA GLN A 304 25.18 -1.48 17.14
C GLN A 304 25.79 -1.37 18.54
N ASN A 305 25.78 -0.15 19.07
CA ASN A 305 26.28 0.16 20.40
C ASN A 305 25.35 1.16 21.09
N GLU A 306 25.50 1.25 22.41
CA GLU A 306 24.73 2.13 23.31
C GLU A 306 24.61 3.56 22.76
N PHE A 307 25.74 4.17 22.40
CA PHE A 307 25.78 5.56 21.92
C PHE A 307 24.92 5.79 20.67
N ARG A 308 24.93 4.85 19.72
CA ARG A 308 24.10 4.96 18.51
C ARG A 308 22.62 4.79 18.82
N LEU A 309 22.27 3.88 19.74
CA LEU A 309 20.88 3.62 20.10
C LEU A 309 20.26 4.78 20.87
N THR A 310 20.97 5.34 21.86
CA THR A 310 20.47 6.48 22.65
C THR A 310 20.28 7.73 21.79
N ARG A 311 21.24 8.02 20.90
CA ARG A 311 21.12 9.12 19.93
C ARG A 311 19.96 8.90 18.96
N LYS A 312 19.79 7.67 18.48
CA LYS A 312 18.71 7.29 17.57
C LYS A 312 17.34 7.45 18.24
N PHE A 313 17.20 6.94 19.46
CA PHE A 313 15.93 6.95 20.19
C PHE A 313 15.61 8.31 20.82
N GLY A 314 16.59 9.21 20.94
CA GLY A 314 16.39 10.47 21.66
C GLY A 314 16.15 10.26 23.15
N MET A 315 16.66 9.15 23.73
CA MET A 315 16.47 8.80 25.13
C MET A 315 17.78 8.36 25.77
N SER A 316 17.89 8.51 27.09
CA SER A 316 19.10 8.12 27.80
C SER A 316 19.25 6.59 27.89
N TRP A 317 20.48 6.11 28.06
CA TRP A 317 20.72 4.68 28.26
C TRP A 317 20.03 4.15 29.52
N SER A 318 20.00 4.97 30.58
CA SER A 318 19.30 4.66 31.83
C SER A 318 17.80 4.44 31.61
N ASP A 319 17.14 5.31 30.83
CA ASP A 319 15.70 5.19 30.56
C ASP A 319 15.41 3.97 29.68
N LEU A 320 16.29 3.70 28.71
CA LEU A 320 16.20 2.51 27.87
C LEU A 320 16.39 1.22 28.69
N MET A 321 17.30 1.20 29.67
CA MET A 321 17.50 0.07 30.60
C MET A 321 16.33 -0.10 31.59
N GLN A 322 15.65 0.98 31.99
CA GLN A 322 14.46 0.86 32.84
C GLN A 322 13.32 0.14 32.10
N LEU A 323 13.18 0.40 30.80
CA LEU A 323 12.22 -0.28 29.94
C LEU A 323 12.66 -1.69 29.52
N ASN A 324 13.97 -1.93 29.50
CA ASN A 324 14.60 -3.18 29.05
C ASN A 324 15.66 -3.65 30.06
N PRO A 325 15.25 -4.24 31.20
CA PRO A 325 16.17 -4.63 32.26
C PRO A 325 17.29 -5.58 31.80
N ASP A 326 17.02 -6.39 30.77
CA ASP A 326 17.96 -7.36 30.17
C ASP A 326 19.20 -6.70 29.53
N LEU A 327 19.17 -5.38 29.31
CA LEU A 327 20.34 -4.62 28.87
C LEU A 327 21.49 -4.59 29.88
N LYS A 328 21.22 -4.95 31.14
CA LYS A 328 22.27 -5.13 32.17
C LYS A 328 23.29 -6.20 31.78
N ASP A 329 22.88 -7.19 30.99
CA ASP A 329 23.74 -8.28 30.53
C ASP A 329 24.46 -7.95 29.20
N GLY A 330 24.38 -6.69 28.77
CA GLY A 330 25.00 -6.17 27.57
C GLY A 330 24.11 -6.24 26.33
N LEU A 331 24.37 -5.31 25.40
CA LEU A 331 23.63 -5.20 24.15
C LEU A 331 24.03 -6.30 23.16
N LYS A 332 23.07 -7.14 22.75
CA LYS A 332 23.27 -8.25 21.80
C LYS A 332 22.51 -8.00 20.49
N ALA A 333 23.12 -8.34 19.36
CA ALA A 333 22.42 -8.30 18.07
C ALA A 333 21.25 -9.30 18.07
N GLY A 334 20.11 -8.88 17.53
CA GLY A 334 18.85 -9.63 17.56
C GLY A 334 17.97 -9.38 18.79
N MET A 335 18.49 -8.68 19.82
CA MET A 335 17.70 -8.30 20.99
C MET A 335 16.56 -7.36 20.59
N VAL A 336 15.38 -7.54 21.19
CA VAL A 336 14.22 -6.68 20.95
C VAL A 336 14.11 -5.69 22.10
N LEU A 337 14.22 -4.40 21.79
CA LEU A 337 14.09 -3.31 22.75
C LEU A 337 12.68 -2.73 22.70
N LYS A 338 12.07 -2.60 23.86
CA LYS A 338 10.82 -1.93 24.12
C LYS A 338 11.04 -0.43 24.29
N LEU A 339 10.24 0.37 23.59
CA LEU A 339 10.26 1.83 23.60
C LEU A 339 8.84 2.36 23.80
N PRO A 340 8.63 3.55 24.40
CA PRO A 340 7.32 4.18 24.50
C PRO A 340 6.70 4.43 23.12
N LYS A 341 5.37 4.33 22.98
CA LYS A 341 4.68 4.48 21.69
C LYS A 341 4.78 5.87 21.07
N ASP A 342 4.89 6.88 21.91
CA ASP A 342 5.08 8.28 21.57
C ASP A 342 6.55 8.67 21.37
N GLN A 343 7.48 7.71 21.45
CA GLN A 343 8.91 7.99 21.29
C GLN A 343 9.22 8.50 19.87
N VAL A 344 9.92 9.64 19.81
CA VAL A 344 10.35 10.28 18.57
C VAL A 344 11.88 10.21 18.45
N GLY A 345 12.39 9.98 17.23
CA GLY A 345 13.83 10.05 16.94
C GLY A 345 14.17 9.79 15.49
N ASP A 346 15.41 9.38 15.21
CA ASP A 346 15.92 9.13 13.85
C ASP A 346 15.50 7.73 13.34
N PHE A 347 14.20 7.48 13.34
CA PHE A 347 13.59 6.20 12.97
C PHE A 347 12.12 6.37 12.60
N GLU A 348 11.54 5.32 12.01
CA GLU A 348 10.12 5.25 11.68
C GLU A 348 9.47 4.06 12.37
N VAL A 349 8.16 4.14 12.61
CA VAL A 349 7.39 3.07 13.25
C VAL A 349 6.41 2.48 12.24
N ARG A 350 6.55 1.18 11.94
CA ARG A 350 5.60 0.41 11.12
C ARG A 350 5.14 -0.83 11.88
N ASN A 351 3.83 -1.02 12.05
CA ASN A 351 3.26 -2.17 12.79
C ASN A 351 3.88 -2.34 14.19
N SER A 352 4.05 -1.25 14.92
CA SER A 352 4.74 -1.20 16.22
C SER A 352 6.24 -1.59 16.19
N LEU A 353 6.84 -1.78 15.01
CA LEU A 353 8.27 -2.03 14.83
C LEU A 353 8.99 -0.76 14.39
N VAL A 354 10.09 -0.44 15.07
CA VAL A 354 10.99 0.65 14.74
C VAL A 354 11.95 0.22 13.63
N LEU A 355 11.91 0.93 12.51
CA LEU A 355 12.79 0.75 11.35
C LEU A 355 13.81 1.88 11.25
N ASP A 356 15.02 1.57 10.81
CA ASP A 356 16.05 2.57 10.52
C ASP A 356 15.60 3.41 9.31
N LYS A 357 15.74 4.75 9.39
CA LYS A 357 15.64 5.59 8.19
C LYS A 357 16.81 5.24 7.25
N ILE A 358 16.51 4.67 6.10
CA ILE A 358 17.52 4.31 5.10
C ILE A 358 17.93 5.60 4.39
N ASN A 359 19.17 6.06 4.61
CA ASN A 359 19.75 7.10 3.77
C ASN A 359 20.20 6.47 2.45
N LEU A 360 19.36 6.60 1.41
CA LEU A 360 19.60 6.05 0.08
C LEU A 360 20.98 6.44 -0.49
N LEU A 361 21.47 7.65 -0.17
CA LEU A 361 22.75 8.16 -0.66
C LEU A 361 23.96 7.35 -0.16
N ASP A 362 23.87 6.78 1.04
CA ASP A 362 24.99 6.07 1.66
C ASP A 362 25.16 4.64 1.11
N SER A 363 24.19 4.17 0.32
CA SER A 363 24.13 2.78 -0.15
C SER A 363 23.87 2.67 -1.66
N ILE A 364 24.10 3.74 -2.42
CA ILE A 364 23.97 3.71 -3.88
C ILE A 364 25.01 2.77 -4.51
N ASN A 365 24.58 1.98 -5.50
CA ASN A 365 25.46 1.17 -6.32
C ASN A 365 25.71 1.88 -7.66
N THR A 366 26.90 2.48 -7.81
CA THR A 366 27.30 3.21 -9.01
C THR A 366 27.49 2.33 -10.25
N GLN A 367 27.49 1.00 -10.10
CA GLN A 367 27.52 0.07 -11.23
C GLN A 367 26.15 -0.09 -11.88
N VAL A 368 25.07 0.24 -11.17
CA VAL A 368 23.72 0.21 -11.74
C VAL A 368 23.60 1.37 -12.74
N ARG A 369 23.06 1.06 -13.92
CA ARG A 369 22.78 2.02 -14.98
C ARG A 369 21.29 1.95 -15.33
N PRO A 370 20.44 2.70 -14.61
CA PRO A 370 19.01 2.66 -14.88
C PRO A 370 18.70 3.24 -16.26
N LYS A 371 17.82 2.59 -17.01
CA LYS A 371 17.21 3.13 -18.23
C LYS A 371 15.76 3.54 -17.93
N ILE A 372 15.41 4.81 -18.11
CA ILE A 372 14.08 5.32 -17.81
C ILE A 372 13.43 5.96 -19.03
N MET A 373 12.10 5.84 -19.12
CA MET A 373 11.29 6.46 -20.16
C MET A 373 10.49 7.63 -19.56
N PHE A 374 10.59 8.82 -20.15
CA PHE A 374 9.63 9.90 -19.92
C PHE A 374 8.58 9.88 -21.03
N LEU A 375 7.31 9.72 -20.64
CA LEU A 375 6.19 9.73 -21.57
C LEU A 375 5.27 10.91 -21.23
N LEU A 376 5.58 12.10 -21.75
CA LEU A 376 4.94 13.35 -21.34
C LEU A 376 4.30 14.07 -22.54
N PRO A 377 3.11 14.70 -22.38
CA PRO A 377 2.38 15.37 -23.45
C PRO A 377 2.91 16.78 -23.71
N PHE A 378 4.10 16.90 -24.32
CA PHE A 378 4.66 18.20 -24.73
C PHE A 378 3.84 18.88 -25.83
N ARG A 379 3.03 18.14 -26.60
CA ARG A 379 2.14 18.71 -27.63
C ARG A 379 2.89 19.63 -28.60
N ILE A 380 4.12 19.24 -28.96
CA ILE A 380 4.99 20.04 -29.84
C ILE A 380 4.31 20.21 -31.21
N ASP A 381 3.45 19.25 -31.61
CA ASP A 381 2.60 19.30 -32.79
C ASP A 381 1.62 20.48 -32.82
N LYS A 382 1.32 21.09 -31.66
CA LYS A 382 0.41 22.23 -31.50
C LYS A 382 1.15 23.54 -31.20
N LEU A 383 2.46 23.58 -31.37
CA LEU A 383 3.30 24.75 -31.11
C LEU A 383 3.90 25.24 -32.42
N ASN A 384 3.76 26.54 -32.68
CA ASN A 384 4.46 27.18 -33.77
C ASN A 384 5.77 27.79 -33.25
N MET A 385 6.89 27.08 -33.42
CA MET A 385 8.18 27.51 -32.87
C MET A 385 8.74 28.80 -33.50
N SER A 386 8.16 29.28 -34.60
CA SER A 386 8.51 30.59 -35.17
C SER A 386 7.76 31.75 -34.52
N ASP A 387 6.71 31.47 -33.74
CA ASP A 387 5.87 32.46 -33.07
C ASP A 387 6.05 32.38 -31.55
N LYS A 388 6.94 33.25 -31.05
CA LYS A 388 7.28 33.30 -29.62
C LYS A 388 6.08 33.67 -28.74
N GLU A 389 5.19 34.55 -29.20
CA GLU A 389 4.04 34.99 -28.41
C GLU A 389 3.03 33.85 -28.25
N SER A 390 2.70 33.18 -29.35
CA SER A 390 1.80 32.01 -29.33
C SER A 390 2.35 30.87 -28.47
N VAL A 391 3.65 30.60 -28.54
CA VAL A 391 4.30 29.59 -27.68
C VAL A 391 4.26 30.01 -26.21
N THR A 392 4.55 31.27 -25.89
CA THR A 392 4.52 31.78 -24.51
C THR A 392 3.12 31.67 -23.93
N TRP A 393 2.10 32.06 -24.69
CA TRP A 393 0.70 31.89 -24.31
C TRP A 393 0.34 30.41 -24.08
N ALA A 394 0.75 29.52 -25.00
CA ALA A 394 0.49 28.10 -24.85
C ALA A 394 1.15 27.53 -23.58
N MET A 395 2.36 27.96 -23.23
CA MET A 395 3.07 27.54 -22.01
C MET A 395 2.35 28.01 -20.73
N GLN A 396 1.75 29.20 -20.75
CA GLN A 396 1.05 29.76 -19.59
C GLN A 396 -0.35 29.18 -19.41
N ASN A 397 -1.07 28.93 -20.51
CA ASN A 397 -2.50 28.63 -20.48
C ASN A 397 -2.84 27.15 -20.75
N ARG A 398 -1.92 26.32 -21.25
CA ARG A 398 -2.17 24.88 -21.45
C ARG A 398 -1.59 24.06 -20.31
N ASN A 399 -2.47 23.54 -19.45
CA ASN A 399 -2.07 22.73 -18.29
C ASN A 399 -1.18 21.54 -18.65
N SER A 400 -1.48 20.81 -19.72
CA SER A 400 -0.66 19.66 -20.16
C SER A 400 0.77 20.05 -20.50
N LEU A 401 0.96 21.18 -21.19
CA LEU A 401 2.28 21.70 -21.53
C LEU A 401 3.00 22.24 -20.29
N LYS A 402 2.31 23.03 -19.47
CA LYS A 402 2.86 23.58 -18.22
C LYS A 402 3.37 22.47 -17.30
N TYR A 403 2.57 21.42 -17.07
CA TYR A 403 2.96 20.28 -16.25
C TYR A 403 4.12 19.49 -16.89
N SER A 404 4.07 19.21 -18.19
CA SER A 404 5.13 18.46 -18.87
C SER A 404 6.48 19.17 -18.84
N LEU A 405 6.49 20.47 -19.11
CA LEU A 405 7.71 21.28 -19.08
C LEU A 405 8.25 21.43 -17.66
N GLY A 406 7.38 21.69 -16.68
CA GLY A 406 7.77 21.74 -15.27
C GLY A 406 8.39 20.42 -14.82
N LEU A 407 7.66 19.32 -14.94
CA LEU A 407 8.15 17.98 -14.55
C LEU A 407 9.47 17.64 -15.23
N TYR A 408 9.58 17.85 -16.55
CA TYR A 408 10.79 17.49 -17.29
C TYR A 408 11.98 18.39 -16.97
N SER A 409 11.78 19.70 -16.85
CA SER A 409 12.87 20.64 -16.48
C SER A 409 13.43 20.34 -15.09
N GLY A 410 12.58 19.98 -14.12
CA GLY A 410 12.99 19.47 -12.82
C GLY A 410 13.78 18.16 -12.91
N ALA A 411 13.25 17.20 -13.67
CA ALA A 411 13.87 15.89 -13.88
C ALA A 411 15.29 16.01 -14.49
N LEU A 412 15.47 16.94 -15.42
CA LEU A 412 16.78 17.22 -16.02
C LEU A 412 17.83 17.67 -14.98
N VAL A 413 17.43 18.46 -13.98
CA VAL A 413 18.35 18.85 -12.88
C VAL A 413 18.59 17.68 -11.91
N ALA A 414 17.62 16.78 -11.73
CA ALA A 414 17.80 15.55 -10.95
C ALA A 414 18.80 14.60 -11.63
N LEU A 415 18.70 14.42 -12.95
CA LEU A 415 19.64 13.64 -13.75
C LEU A 415 21.07 14.17 -13.64
N ASP A 416 21.27 15.51 -13.74
CA ASP A 416 22.57 16.13 -13.50
C ASP A 416 23.10 15.86 -12.08
N SER A 417 22.18 15.87 -11.10
CA SER A 417 22.52 15.65 -9.69
C SER A 417 22.95 14.20 -9.43
N ILE A 418 22.20 13.22 -9.95
CA ILE A 418 22.54 11.78 -9.87
C ILE A 418 23.85 11.48 -10.61
N LYS A 419 24.08 12.11 -11.77
CA LYS A 419 25.35 12.00 -12.50
C LYS A 419 26.54 12.48 -11.67
N SER A 420 26.37 13.54 -10.88
CA SER A 420 27.43 14.02 -9.99
C SER A 420 27.77 13.05 -8.85
N LEU A 421 26.88 12.08 -8.56
CA LEU A 421 27.12 10.97 -7.63
C LEU A 421 27.75 9.74 -8.29
N GLY A 422 28.10 9.82 -9.58
CA GLY A 422 28.74 8.73 -10.33
C GLY A 422 27.78 7.70 -10.91
N ILE A 423 26.47 7.92 -10.84
CA ILE A 423 25.45 7.04 -11.43
C ILE A 423 25.17 7.53 -12.86
N SER A 424 25.30 6.63 -13.83
CA SER A 424 24.91 6.90 -15.22
C SER A 424 23.47 6.44 -15.43
N VAL A 425 22.66 7.26 -16.11
CA VAL A 425 21.25 6.96 -16.40
C VAL A 425 21.02 7.12 -17.88
N ASP A 426 20.42 6.10 -18.50
CA ASP A 426 19.96 6.15 -19.88
C ASP A 426 18.52 6.67 -19.88
N VAL A 427 18.22 7.67 -20.72
CA VAL A 427 16.93 8.37 -20.70
C VAL A 427 16.39 8.49 -22.11
N GLU A 428 15.17 8.00 -22.31
CA GLU A 428 14.40 8.21 -23.53
C GLU A 428 13.16 9.04 -23.23
N THR A 429 12.88 10.05 -24.04
CA THR A 429 11.78 11.00 -23.80
C THR A 429 10.88 11.07 -25.02
N PHE A 430 9.58 10.83 -24.82
CA PHE A 430 8.59 10.79 -25.89
C PHE A 430 7.43 11.76 -25.63
N ASP A 431 7.04 12.48 -26.69
CA ASP A 431 5.81 13.27 -26.72
C ASP A 431 4.62 12.37 -27.10
N ASN A 432 3.83 11.99 -26.09
CA ASN A 432 2.61 11.20 -26.31
C ASN A 432 1.42 12.05 -26.78
N GLN A 433 1.60 13.37 -26.91
CA GLN A 433 0.63 14.32 -27.45
C GLN A 433 -0.73 14.31 -26.73
N PHE A 434 -0.79 13.77 -25.51
CA PHE A 434 -2.04 13.62 -24.76
C PHE A 434 -3.10 12.79 -25.51
N THR A 435 -2.68 11.77 -26.26
CA THR A 435 -3.61 10.89 -27.00
C THR A 435 -3.26 9.42 -26.82
N LEU A 436 -4.29 8.58 -26.65
CA LEU A 436 -4.13 7.12 -26.55
C LEU A 436 -3.49 6.51 -27.80
N ALA A 437 -3.85 7.01 -28.99
CA ALA A 437 -3.32 6.50 -30.25
C ALA A 437 -1.80 6.69 -30.34
N ARG A 438 -1.30 7.89 -30.02
CA ARG A 438 0.13 8.17 -30.01
C ARG A 438 0.86 7.38 -28.92
N THR A 439 0.27 7.28 -27.73
CA THR A 439 0.78 6.43 -26.63
C THR A 439 0.99 4.98 -27.12
N LYS A 440 -0.02 4.38 -27.76
CA LYS A 440 0.08 3.01 -28.31
C LYS A 440 1.19 2.87 -29.35
N THR A 441 1.31 3.83 -30.27
CA THR A 441 2.37 3.81 -31.28
C THR A 441 3.76 3.83 -30.65
N ILE A 442 3.99 4.67 -29.64
CA ILE A 442 5.28 4.74 -28.94
C ILE A 442 5.57 3.39 -28.25
N LEU A 443 4.64 2.86 -27.47
CA LEU A 443 4.85 1.60 -26.74
C LEU A 443 5.09 0.40 -27.67
N GLN A 444 4.49 0.38 -28.87
CA GLN A 444 4.71 -0.68 -29.86
C GLN A 444 6.08 -0.60 -30.56
N GLN A 445 6.68 0.59 -30.61
CA GLN A 445 7.99 0.81 -31.22
C GLN A 445 9.13 0.53 -30.24
N GLU A 446 8.86 0.71 -28.94
CA GLU A 446 9.84 0.57 -27.88
C GLU A 446 9.94 -0.85 -27.32
N ASN A 447 11.16 -1.26 -26.94
CA ASN A 447 11.37 -2.51 -26.21
C ASN A 447 11.26 -2.27 -24.70
N LEU A 448 10.05 -2.42 -24.14
CA LEU A 448 9.78 -2.15 -22.72
C LEU A 448 10.63 -2.97 -21.75
N SER A 449 11.15 -4.13 -22.17
CA SER A 449 12.00 -4.98 -21.32
C SER A 449 13.38 -4.37 -20.98
N GLU A 450 13.81 -3.35 -21.72
CA GLU A 450 15.08 -2.65 -21.47
C GLU A 450 14.97 -1.53 -20.44
N TYR A 451 13.75 -1.10 -20.12
CA TYR A 451 13.52 0.00 -19.19
C TYR A 451 13.40 -0.51 -17.75
N ASN A 452 13.78 0.31 -16.79
CA ASN A 452 13.62 0.07 -15.36
C ASN A 452 12.47 0.86 -14.75
N ALA A 453 12.02 1.94 -15.41
CA ALA A 453 10.85 2.70 -15.02
C ALA A 453 10.29 3.55 -16.16
N ILE A 454 8.98 3.84 -16.11
CA ILE A 454 8.31 4.83 -16.97
C ILE A 454 7.78 5.96 -16.08
N VAL A 455 8.09 7.22 -16.39
CA VAL A 455 7.52 8.40 -15.73
C VAL A 455 6.48 9.04 -16.65
N GLY A 456 5.24 9.11 -16.18
CA GLY A 456 4.08 9.47 -16.99
C GLY A 456 3.31 8.23 -17.48
N PRO A 457 2.21 8.41 -18.23
CA PRO A 457 1.68 9.66 -18.78
C PRO A 457 0.84 10.47 -17.77
N LEU A 458 0.30 11.61 -18.22
CA LEU A 458 -0.42 12.56 -17.36
C LEU A 458 -1.95 12.36 -17.34
N ASP A 459 -2.49 11.42 -18.11
CA ASP A 459 -3.92 11.15 -18.22
C ASP A 459 -4.26 9.69 -17.91
N ALA A 460 -5.45 9.46 -17.33
CA ALA A 460 -5.90 8.13 -16.87
C ALA A 460 -5.96 7.10 -18.01
N ILE A 461 -6.44 7.51 -19.19
CA ILE A 461 -6.66 6.62 -20.32
C ILE A 461 -5.32 6.08 -20.83
N SER A 462 -4.34 6.96 -21.05
CA SER A 462 -2.99 6.56 -21.46
C SER A 462 -2.27 5.84 -20.33
N LEU A 463 -2.48 6.20 -19.07
CA LEU A 463 -1.85 5.54 -17.92
C LEU A 463 -2.28 4.08 -17.83
N ASN A 464 -3.57 3.80 -18.01
CA ASN A 464 -4.10 2.43 -18.05
C ASN A 464 -3.46 1.61 -19.18
N GLU A 465 -3.31 2.19 -20.37
CA GLU A 465 -2.65 1.53 -21.50
C GLU A 465 -1.18 1.20 -21.18
N VAL A 466 -0.44 2.18 -20.65
CA VAL A 466 0.98 2.04 -20.32
C VAL A 466 1.17 1.02 -19.22
N SER A 467 0.36 1.07 -18.15
CA SER A 467 0.38 0.10 -17.06
C SER A 467 0.13 -1.32 -17.56
N ASN A 468 -0.90 -1.53 -18.39
CA ASN A 468 -1.24 -2.85 -18.92
C ASN A 468 -0.10 -3.45 -19.76
N GLN A 469 0.53 -2.65 -20.63
CA GLN A 469 1.66 -3.14 -21.43
C GLN A 469 2.92 -3.38 -20.56
N ALA A 470 3.22 -2.45 -19.65
CA ALA A 470 4.36 -2.51 -18.75
C ALA A 470 4.26 -3.65 -17.71
N ALA A 471 3.05 -4.05 -17.30
CA ALA A 471 2.82 -5.07 -16.28
C ALA A 471 3.43 -6.43 -16.68
N SER A 472 3.40 -6.77 -17.97
CA SER A 472 4.02 -8.01 -18.50
C SER A 472 5.54 -8.08 -18.29
N TYR A 473 6.18 -6.94 -18.08
CA TYR A 473 7.62 -6.81 -17.84
C TYR A 473 7.96 -6.50 -16.37
N GLN A 474 6.95 -6.47 -15.48
CA GLN A 474 7.09 -5.98 -14.11
C GLN A 474 7.67 -4.54 -14.05
N LEU A 475 7.46 -3.77 -15.10
CA LEU A 475 8.01 -2.43 -15.26
C LEU A 475 7.17 -1.43 -14.46
N PRO A 476 7.73 -0.75 -13.44
CA PRO A 476 7.00 0.25 -12.68
C PRO A 476 6.69 1.49 -13.52
N VAL A 477 5.46 2.01 -13.34
CA VAL A 477 4.98 3.22 -14.00
C VAL A 477 4.68 4.26 -12.94
N ILE A 478 5.33 5.42 -13.00
CA ILE A 478 5.21 6.48 -12.01
C ILE A 478 4.21 7.49 -12.54
N ALA A 479 3.08 7.63 -11.85
CA ALA A 479 2.08 8.66 -12.14
C ALA A 479 2.49 9.97 -11.43
N PRO A 480 2.95 11.00 -12.19
CA PRO A 480 3.55 12.19 -11.60
C PRO A 480 2.51 13.25 -11.20
N VAL A 481 1.23 13.04 -11.56
CA VAL A 481 0.08 13.91 -11.32
C VAL A 481 -1.08 13.11 -10.70
N PRO A 482 -2.08 13.74 -10.06
CA PRO A 482 -3.25 13.04 -9.57
C PRO A 482 -4.02 12.40 -10.73
N VAL A 483 -4.32 11.11 -10.63
CA VAL A 483 -5.08 10.36 -11.62
C VAL A 483 -6.07 9.45 -10.90
N LYS A 484 -7.35 9.53 -11.28
CA LYS A 484 -8.38 8.60 -10.81
C LYS A 484 -8.52 7.46 -11.83
N SER A 485 -8.42 6.21 -11.38
CA SER A 485 -8.65 5.04 -12.24
C SER A 485 -9.42 3.97 -11.47
N GLU A 486 -10.36 3.32 -12.15
CA GLU A 486 -11.18 2.22 -11.61
C GLU A 486 -10.57 0.84 -11.89
N LEU A 487 -9.45 0.78 -12.64
CA LEU A 487 -8.81 -0.46 -13.05
C LEU A 487 -7.67 -0.85 -12.12
N SER A 488 -7.34 -2.14 -12.08
CA SER A 488 -6.18 -2.64 -11.35
C SER A 488 -4.89 -2.13 -12.00
N LEU A 489 -4.15 -1.32 -11.25
CA LEU A 489 -2.90 -0.67 -11.68
C LEU A 489 -1.73 -1.12 -10.79
N SER A 490 -1.57 -2.44 -10.64
CA SER A 490 -0.67 -3.07 -9.67
C SER A 490 0.82 -2.69 -9.80
N ASN A 491 1.26 -2.20 -10.96
CA ASN A 491 2.62 -1.71 -11.22
C ASN A 491 2.73 -0.17 -11.26
N VAL A 492 1.66 0.56 -10.94
CA VAL A 492 1.64 2.02 -10.94
C VAL A 492 1.98 2.57 -9.56
N PHE A 493 2.84 3.57 -9.52
CA PHE A 493 3.21 4.35 -8.33
C PHE A 493 2.54 5.73 -8.42
N PHE A 494 1.45 5.90 -7.67
CA PHE A 494 0.75 7.17 -7.52
C PHE A 494 1.52 8.06 -6.56
N SER A 495 2.24 9.03 -7.11
CA SER A 495 3.10 9.92 -6.33
C SER A 495 2.33 10.96 -5.50
N TYR A 496 1.04 11.18 -5.79
CA TYR A 496 0.18 12.07 -5.03
C TYR A 496 -0.56 11.30 -3.94
N THR A 497 -0.65 11.89 -2.76
CA THR A 497 -1.55 11.42 -1.71
C THR A 497 -2.99 11.77 -2.05
N GLU A 498 -3.88 10.80 -1.85
CA GLU A 498 -5.30 10.96 -2.15
C GLU A 498 -5.98 11.95 -1.20
N GLU A 499 -6.99 12.66 -1.70
CA GLU A 499 -7.79 13.65 -0.96
C GLU A 499 -8.30 13.10 0.38
N LYS A 500 -8.77 11.84 0.38
CA LYS A 500 -9.24 11.16 1.60
C LYS A 500 -8.15 11.06 2.67
N LEU A 501 -6.93 10.69 2.28
CA LEU A 501 -5.81 10.55 3.21
C LEU A 501 -5.31 11.91 3.72
N LEU A 502 -5.33 12.95 2.87
CA LEU A 502 -5.05 14.33 3.28
C LEU A 502 -6.04 14.80 4.35
N ARG A 503 -7.32 14.50 4.15
CA ARG A 503 -8.37 14.77 5.13
C ARG A 503 -8.17 14.00 6.43
N GLU A 504 -7.93 12.70 6.35
CA GLU A 504 -7.65 11.86 7.53
C GLU A 504 -6.45 12.40 8.31
N HIS A 505 -5.39 12.86 7.61
CA HIS A 505 -4.24 13.51 8.22
C HIS A 505 -4.61 14.83 8.91
N MET A 506 -5.39 15.69 8.26
CA MET A 506 -5.86 16.95 8.87
C MET A 506 -6.74 16.71 10.11
N ILE A 507 -7.65 15.73 10.05
CA ILE A 507 -8.50 15.35 11.19
C ILE A 507 -7.64 14.82 12.34
N LYS A 508 -6.61 14.02 12.05
CA LYS A 508 -5.67 13.52 13.06
C LYS A 508 -4.88 14.67 13.70
N TYR A 509 -4.36 15.60 12.89
CA TYR A 509 -3.69 16.81 13.37
C TYR A 509 -4.60 17.60 14.31
N VAL A 510 -5.85 17.85 13.90
CA VAL A 510 -6.80 18.59 14.74
C VAL A 510 -7.10 17.84 16.03
N LYS A 511 -7.36 16.52 15.99
CA LYS A 511 -7.56 15.73 17.23
C LYS A 511 -6.37 15.76 18.18
N ALA A 512 -5.15 15.81 17.67
CA ALA A 512 -3.95 15.82 18.49
C ALA A 512 -3.67 17.19 19.13
N ASN A 513 -4.06 18.28 18.47
CA ASN A 513 -3.73 19.65 18.87
C ASN A 513 -4.92 20.43 19.46
N HIS A 514 -6.15 19.98 19.21
CA HIS A 514 -7.36 20.58 19.75
C HIS A 514 -7.59 20.12 21.19
N THR A 515 -7.78 21.08 22.10
CA THR A 515 -8.01 20.84 23.53
C THR A 515 -9.34 21.39 24.00
N ASN A 516 -9.53 22.71 23.91
CA ASN A 516 -10.72 23.41 24.39
C ASN A 516 -11.22 24.49 23.43
N GLU A 517 -10.63 24.60 22.24
CA GLU A 517 -11.02 25.57 21.22
C GLU A 517 -12.49 25.39 20.78
N ASN A 518 -13.12 26.46 20.32
CA ASN A 518 -14.48 26.38 19.79
C ASN A 518 -14.43 25.97 18.32
N LEU A 519 -14.93 24.78 18.00
CA LEU A 519 -14.99 24.26 16.63
C LEU A 519 -16.26 24.72 15.89
N VAL A 520 -16.07 25.29 14.71
CA VAL A 520 -17.13 25.72 13.80
C VAL A 520 -16.89 25.11 12.42
N ILE A 521 -17.94 24.61 11.77
CA ILE A 521 -17.88 24.03 10.43
C ILE A 521 -18.76 24.85 9.49
N ILE A 522 -18.19 25.20 8.34
CA ILE A 522 -18.84 25.87 7.23
C ILE A 522 -18.61 25.01 5.98
N ALA A 523 -19.66 24.36 5.49
CA ALA A 523 -19.60 23.58 4.27
C ALA A 523 -20.77 23.94 3.33
N ASP A 524 -20.50 23.94 2.03
CA ASP A 524 -21.55 24.07 1.01
C ASP A 524 -22.26 22.71 0.75
N GLU A 525 -23.32 22.73 -0.05
CA GLU A 525 -24.12 21.53 -0.31
C GLU A 525 -23.29 20.39 -0.92
N LYS A 526 -22.29 20.71 -1.76
CA LYS A 526 -21.40 19.72 -2.38
C LYS A 526 -20.47 19.06 -1.37
N ASN A 527 -20.14 19.76 -0.29
CA ASN A 527 -19.23 19.30 0.75
C ASN A 527 -19.96 18.79 2.00
N ARG A 528 -21.27 18.54 1.93
CA ARG A 528 -22.06 17.99 3.04
C ARG A 528 -21.53 16.66 3.58
N ALA A 529 -21.02 15.78 2.71
CA ALA A 529 -20.41 14.53 3.16
C ALA A 529 -19.17 14.76 4.03
N VAL A 530 -18.41 15.83 3.74
CA VAL A 530 -17.24 16.25 4.53
C VAL A 530 -17.68 16.81 5.88
N GLU A 531 -18.74 17.63 5.89
CA GLU A 531 -19.34 18.15 7.13
C GLU A 531 -19.79 17.02 8.05
N GLU A 532 -20.50 16.02 7.53
CA GLU A 532 -20.97 14.87 8.29
C GLU A 532 -19.81 14.03 8.86
N GLU A 533 -18.73 13.85 8.09
CA GLU A 533 -17.51 13.18 8.54
C GLU A 533 -16.80 13.97 9.67
N LEU A 534 -16.67 15.29 9.51
CA LEU A 534 -16.11 16.17 10.54
C LEU A 534 -16.95 16.15 11.82
N LEU A 535 -18.28 16.21 11.72
CA LEU A 535 -19.19 16.09 12.87
C LEU A 535 -19.09 14.73 13.55
N GLY A 536 -18.89 13.66 12.79
CA GLY A 536 -18.66 12.31 13.35
C GLY A 536 -17.39 12.25 14.22
N HIS A 537 -16.37 13.02 13.88
CA HIS A 537 -15.13 13.12 14.66
C HIS A 537 -15.14 14.20 15.72
N PHE A 538 -15.93 15.26 15.55
CA PHE A 538 -16.06 16.40 16.45
C PHE A 538 -17.53 16.72 16.73
N PRO A 539 -18.27 15.89 17.50
CA PRO A 539 -19.73 16.00 17.66
C PRO A 539 -20.23 17.30 18.32
N GLY A 540 -19.36 18.02 19.03
CA GLY A 540 -19.67 19.32 19.65
C GLY A 540 -19.51 20.53 18.72
N SER A 541 -19.10 20.32 17.47
CA SER A 541 -18.85 21.41 16.52
C SER A 541 -20.14 22.12 16.13
N LYS A 542 -20.06 23.45 15.98
CA LYS A 542 -21.19 24.29 15.56
C LYS A 542 -21.21 24.38 14.03
N VAL A 543 -22.37 24.19 13.41
CA VAL A 543 -22.51 24.28 11.94
C VAL A 543 -23.10 25.62 11.54
N ILE A 544 -22.50 26.26 10.53
CA ILE A 544 -23.04 27.46 9.89
C ILE A 544 -23.59 27.10 8.52
N LEU A 545 -24.90 27.27 8.36
CA LEU A 545 -25.56 27.02 7.09
C LEU A 545 -25.13 28.05 6.04
N VAL A 546 -24.69 27.54 4.89
CA VAL A 546 -24.47 28.34 3.68
C VAL A 546 -25.81 28.62 3.01
N LYS A 547 -26.01 29.88 2.61
CA LYS A 547 -27.18 30.30 1.83
C LYS A 547 -26.77 30.50 0.38
N GLU A 548 -27.47 29.81 -0.52
CA GLU A 548 -27.33 29.95 -1.96
C GLU A 548 -28.54 30.69 -2.54
N GLU A 549 -28.29 31.85 -3.14
CA GLU A 549 -29.24 32.63 -3.94
C GLU A 549 -28.76 32.64 -5.40
N GLU A 550 -29.65 32.96 -6.36
CA GLU A 550 -29.39 32.83 -7.81
C GLU A 550 -28.04 33.41 -8.29
N LYS A 551 -27.48 34.41 -7.60
CA LYS A 551 -26.18 35.03 -7.96
C LYS A 551 -25.17 35.09 -6.81
N ASN A 552 -25.57 34.76 -5.58
CA ASN A 552 -24.76 34.97 -4.38
C ASN A 552 -24.74 33.70 -3.52
N ILE A 553 -23.55 33.36 -3.03
CA ILE A 553 -23.35 32.32 -2.03
C ILE A 553 -22.66 32.96 -0.83
N GLY A 554 -23.12 32.67 0.38
CA GLY A 554 -22.56 33.29 1.57
C GLY A 554 -23.12 32.72 2.87
N ILE A 555 -22.65 33.28 3.98
CA ILE A 555 -23.08 32.92 5.32
C ILE A 555 -23.72 34.12 6.03
N ASN A 556 -24.59 33.85 7.00
CA ASN A 556 -25.12 34.92 7.84
C ASN A 556 -24.09 35.33 8.90
N ARG A 557 -23.62 36.58 8.82
CA ARG A 557 -22.58 37.15 9.69
C ARG A 557 -22.98 37.12 11.18
N ASP A 558 -24.20 37.51 11.51
CA ASP A 558 -24.68 37.58 12.89
C ASP A 558 -24.81 36.19 13.51
N LYS A 559 -25.27 35.22 12.70
CA LYS A 559 -25.32 33.82 13.10
C LYS A 559 -23.92 33.28 13.37
N LEU A 560 -22.94 33.56 12.51
CA LEU A 560 -21.55 33.19 12.75
C LEU A 560 -21.03 33.82 14.06
N ALA A 561 -21.23 35.12 14.26
CA ALA A 561 -20.81 35.83 15.48
C ALA A 561 -21.37 35.14 16.75
N SER A 562 -22.65 34.77 16.75
CA SER A 562 -23.29 34.07 17.88
C SER A 562 -22.73 32.67 18.18
N GLN A 563 -21.97 32.09 17.23
CA GLN A 563 -21.36 30.77 17.37
C GLN A 563 -19.88 30.85 17.78
N LEU A 564 -19.25 32.03 17.72
CA LEU A 564 -17.87 32.23 18.15
C LEU A 564 -17.77 32.40 19.68
N SER A 565 -16.59 32.11 20.23
CA SER A 565 -16.23 32.34 21.63
C SER A 565 -15.24 33.50 21.74
N GLU A 566 -15.38 34.32 22.78
CA GLU A 566 -14.38 35.32 23.18
C GLU A 566 -13.33 34.75 24.15
N ASP A 567 -13.63 33.64 24.83
CA ASP A 567 -12.80 33.10 25.91
C ASP A 567 -11.77 32.07 25.42
N VAL A 568 -12.10 31.35 24.35
CA VAL A 568 -11.22 30.35 23.72
C VAL A 568 -11.00 30.68 22.23
N GLU A 569 -9.92 30.16 21.67
CA GLU A 569 -9.67 30.27 20.23
C GLU A 569 -10.76 29.54 19.43
N ASN A 570 -11.08 30.06 18.25
CA ASN A 570 -12.11 29.50 17.38
C ASN A 570 -11.44 28.86 16.16
N TRP A 571 -11.66 27.57 15.97
CA TRP A 571 -11.15 26.81 14.83
C TRP A 571 -12.28 26.58 13.85
N VAL A 572 -12.19 27.20 12.68
CA VAL A 572 -13.27 27.24 11.69
C VAL A 572 -12.88 26.44 10.46
N PHE A 573 -13.48 25.27 10.29
CA PHE A 573 -13.39 24.51 9.05
C PHE A 573 -14.20 25.17 7.95
N VAL A 574 -13.59 25.31 6.78
CA VAL A 574 -14.22 25.82 5.56
C VAL A 574 -14.01 24.80 4.45
N GLU A 575 -15.09 24.13 4.07
CA GLU A 575 -15.09 23.07 3.05
C GLU A 575 -15.95 23.52 1.86
N SER A 576 -15.30 23.93 0.77
CA SER A 576 -16.00 24.41 -0.43
C SER A 576 -15.10 24.35 -1.66
N ASP A 577 -15.71 24.15 -2.82
CA ASP A 577 -15.06 24.34 -4.14
C ASP A 577 -15.41 25.70 -4.77
N ASN A 578 -16.15 26.56 -4.06
CA ASN A 578 -16.64 27.82 -4.58
C ASN A 578 -15.80 28.99 -4.05
N PHE A 579 -14.92 29.52 -4.92
CA PHE A 579 -14.02 30.62 -4.56
C PHE A 579 -14.74 31.87 -4.05
N LYS A 580 -15.99 32.13 -4.46
CA LYS A 580 -16.78 33.27 -3.98
C LYS A 580 -17.20 33.09 -2.53
N LEU A 581 -17.61 31.88 -2.15
CA LEU A 581 -17.94 31.56 -0.76
C LEU A 581 -16.68 31.66 0.09
N ILE A 582 -15.57 31.04 -0.34
CA ILE A 582 -14.30 31.07 0.39
C ILE A 582 -13.84 32.52 0.59
N ALA A 583 -13.83 33.34 -0.45
CA ALA A 583 -13.43 34.75 -0.34
C ALA A 583 -14.31 35.54 0.63
N SER A 584 -15.63 35.31 0.59
CA SER A 584 -16.59 35.91 1.53
C SER A 584 -16.32 35.48 2.98
N VAL A 585 -16.17 34.18 3.22
CA VAL A 585 -15.89 33.62 4.54
C VAL A 585 -14.56 34.11 5.08
N VAL A 586 -13.48 34.09 4.29
CA VAL A 586 -12.16 34.62 4.66
C VAL A 586 -12.25 36.09 5.09
N SER A 587 -12.99 36.91 4.34
CA SER A 587 -13.20 38.33 4.69
C SER A 587 -13.97 38.50 6.00
N ILE A 588 -15.06 37.75 6.18
CA ILE A 588 -15.89 37.79 7.39
C ILE A 588 -15.08 37.34 8.62
N LEU A 589 -14.40 36.20 8.53
CA LEU A 589 -13.56 35.69 9.62
C LEU A 589 -12.46 36.68 9.97
N ASN A 590 -11.75 37.23 8.97
CA ASN A 590 -10.68 38.20 9.23
C ASN A 590 -11.21 39.47 9.94
N SER A 591 -12.44 39.90 9.64
CA SER A 591 -13.04 41.05 10.33
C SER A 591 -13.41 40.79 11.79
N PHE A 592 -13.62 39.52 12.17
CA PHE A 592 -13.84 39.13 13.56
C PHE A 592 -12.54 38.86 14.30
N ASN A 593 -11.48 38.50 13.58
CA ASN A 593 -10.20 38.19 14.20
C ASN A 593 -9.61 39.45 14.86
N ASN A 594 -9.20 39.31 16.12
CA ASN A 594 -8.75 40.41 16.98
C ASN A 594 -9.80 41.52 17.23
N ALA A 595 -11.09 41.26 17.02
CA ALA A 595 -12.19 42.16 17.34
C ALA A 595 -12.94 41.74 18.61
N LEU A 596 -13.63 42.69 19.26
CA LEU A 596 -14.62 42.40 20.30
C LEU A 596 -15.97 42.11 19.62
N LEU A 597 -16.69 41.06 20.04
CA LEU A 597 -18.03 40.80 19.49
C LEU A 597 -19.07 41.72 20.14
N ASP A 598 -18.94 41.95 21.45
CA ASP A 598 -19.73 42.93 22.19
C ASP A 598 -18.84 44.13 22.57
N ILE A 599 -19.15 45.30 22.04
CA ILE A 599 -18.39 46.54 22.29
C ILE A 599 -18.64 47.06 23.72
N GLU A 600 -19.81 46.77 24.30
CA GLU A 600 -20.22 47.26 25.61
C GLU A 600 -19.72 46.36 26.74
N ASN A 601 -19.79 45.03 26.55
CA ASN A 601 -19.47 44.05 27.60
C ASN A 601 -18.33 43.09 27.27
N GLY A 602 -17.87 43.04 26.01
CA GLY A 602 -16.82 42.13 25.57
C GLY A 602 -15.48 42.46 26.20
N LYS A 603 -14.85 41.47 26.81
CA LYS A 603 -13.57 41.64 27.53
C LYS A 603 -12.38 41.15 26.72
N ASN A 604 -12.61 40.15 25.86
CA ASN A 604 -11.57 39.44 25.15
C ASN A 604 -11.79 39.54 23.66
N LYS A 605 -10.69 39.77 22.92
CA LYS A 605 -10.72 39.77 21.46
C LYS A 605 -10.82 38.35 20.95
N VAL A 606 -11.68 38.13 19.96
CA VAL A 606 -11.84 36.84 19.29
C VAL A 606 -10.53 36.48 18.59
N LYS A 607 -10.08 35.24 18.78
CA LYS A 607 -8.97 34.63 18.04
C LYS A 607 -9.53 33.59 17.09
N LEU A 608 -9.13 33.66 15.83
CA LEU A 608 -9.61 32.76 14.77
C LEU A 608 -8.45 32.05 14.08
N ARG A 609 -8.63 30.75 13.91
CA ARG A 609 -7.87 29.91 12.99
C ARG A 609 -8.82 29.34 11.94
N MET A 610 -8.48 29.51 10.68
CA MET A 610 -9.20 28.89 9.57
C MET A 610 -8.53 27.56 9.21
N LEU A 611 -9.34 26.53 8.99
CA LEU A 611 -8.91 25.18 8.63
C LEU A 611 -9.61 24.75 7.33
N THR A 612 -8.98 23.90 6.54
CA THR A 612 -9.67 23.09 5.53
C THR A 612 -9.06 21.70 5.46
N THR A 613 -9.87 20.70 5.12
CA THR A 613 -9.39 19.34 4.85
C THR A 613 -8.92 19.14 3.42
N ASP A 614 -9.26 20.05 2.51
CA ASP A 614 -8.85 20.01 1.12
C ASP A 614 -8.61 21.42 0.56
N LYS A 615 -7.33 21.82 0.47
CA LYS A 615 -6.95 23.08 -0.20
C LYS A 615 -6.96 22.89 -1.72
N ASN A 616 -8.16 22.84 -2.29
CA ASN A 616 -8.40 22.76 -3.72
C ASN A 616 -8.07 24.08 -4.46
N ASN A 617 -8.27 24.09 -5.79
CA ASN A 617 -7.97 25.24 -6.65
C ASN A 617 -8.79 26.51 -6.32
N ALA A 618 -9.94 26.39 -5.65
CA ALA A 618 -10.75 27.54 -5.29
C ALA A 618 -10.06 28.44 -4.26
N PHE A 619 -9.23 27.85 -3.38
CA PHE A 619 -8.39 28.57 -2.42
C PHE A 619 -7.18 29.27 -3.07
N GLU A 620 -6.82 28.93 -4.31
CA GLU A 620 -5.73 29.57 -5.05
C GLU A 620 -6.20 30.76 -5.90
N ASN A 621 -7.46 31.17 -5.79
CA ASN A 621 -7.98 32.29 -6.59
C ASN A 621 -7.45 33.65 -6.10
N ASP A 622 -7.03 34.50 -7.04
CA ASP A 622 -6.44 35.82 -6.77
C ASP A 622 -7.32 36.78 -5.96
N VAL A 623 -8.64 36.57 -5.93
CA VAL A 623 -9.55 37.39 -5.10
C VAL A 623 -9.43 37.09 -3.60
N ILE A 624 -8.80 35.98 -3.22
CA ILE A 624 -8.62 35.58 -1.83
C ILE A 624 -7.34 36.23 -1.29
N SER A 625 -7.50 37.08 -0.28
CA SER A 625 -6.39 37.84 0.32
C SER A 625 -5.45 36.92 1.10
N SER A 626 -4.19 36.81 0.64
CA SER A 626 -3.13 36.10 1.38
C SER A 626 -2.86 36.71 2.76
N THR A 627 -3.04 38.03 2.90
CA THR A 627 -2.94 38.71 4.21
C THR A 627 -4.04 38.23 5.16
N HIS A 628 -5.28 38.08 4.67
CA HIS A 628 -6.37 37.56 5.50
C HIS A 628 -6.13 36.10 5.87
N LEU A 629 -5.68 35.27 4.93
CA LEU A 629 -5.32 33.88 5.23
C LEU A 629 -4.21 33.78 6.28
N SER A 630 -3.20 34.66 6.21
CA SER A 630 -2.14 34.74 7.21
C SER A 630 -2.62 35.22 8.57
N ASN A 631 -3.53 36.20 8.63
CA ASN A 631 -4.11 36.65 9.89
C ASN A 631 -4.95 35.55 10.56
N LEU A 632 -5.56 34.67 9.76
CA LEU A 632 -6.40 33.57 10.20
C LEU A 632 -5.62 32.27 10.42
N ASN A 633 -4.28 32.32 10.44
CA ASN A 633 -3.42 31.14 10.57
C ASN A 633 -3.89 29.96 9.70
N PHE A 634 -4.26 30.24 8.45
CA PHE A 634 -4.97 29.28 7.60
C PHE A 634 -4.18 27.98 7.48
N THR A 635 -4.73 26.88 8.00
CA THR A 635 -4.06 25.58 8.14
C THR A 635 -4.73 24.54 7.25
N TYR A 636 -3.93 23.75 6.52
CA TYR A 636 -4.42 22.79 5.53
C TYR A 636 -3.42 21.65 5.28
N PRO A 637 -3.89 20.45 4.87
CA PRO A 637 -3.01 19.39 4.44
C PRO A 637 -2.49 19.65 3.01
N SER A 638 -1.26 19.23 2.73
CA SER A 638 -0.65 19.40 1.41
C SER A 638 0.27 18.25 1.02
N VAL A 639 0.31 17.93 -0.27
CA VAL A 639 1.27 16.96 -0.86
C VAL A 639 2.62 17.58 -1.19
N TYR A 640 2.75 18.91 -1.08
CA TYR A 640 3.99 19.63 -1.32
C TYR A 640 4.14 20.82 -0.35
N ARG A 641 5.38 21.29 -0.20
CA ARG A 641 5.70 22.54 0.50
C ARG A 641 6.40 23.52 -0.42
N GLU A 642 6.40 24.80 -0.05
CA GLU A 642 7.17 25.82 -0.74
C GLU A 642 8.67 25.58 -0.55
N VAL A 643 9.44 25.77 -1.63
CA VAL A 643 10.89 25.56 -1.62
C VAL A 643 11.60 26.90 -1.50
N THR A 644 12.37 27.04 -0.43
CA THR A 644 13.26 28.19 -0.25
C THR A 644 14.53 28.05 -1.11
N SER A 645 15.32 29.13 -1.20
CA SER A 645 16.55 29.12 -1.98
C SER A 645 17.55 28.07 -1.47
N ASN A 646 17.70 26.97 -2.21
CA ASN A 646 18.57 25.85 -1.87
C ASN A 646 19.47 25.44 -3.05
N ALA A 647 20.21 24.34 -2.91
CA ALA A 647 21.13 23.86 -3.95
C ALA A 647 20.42 23.52 -5.27
N PHE A 648 19.24 22.92 -5.21
CA PHE A 648 18.40 22.64 -6.39
C PHE A 648 17.97 23.95 -7.07
N VAL A 649 17.40 24.91 -6.33
CA VAL A 649 16.95 26.20 -6.88
C VAL A 649 18.09 26.95 -7.56
N LYS A 650 19.30 26.93 -6.97
CA LYS A 650 20.50 27.54 -7.57
C LYS A 650 20.90 26.86 -8.88
N ARG A 651 20.90 25.52 -8.93
CA ARG A 651 21.20 24.76 -10.17
C ARG A 651 20.13 24.99 -11.23
N TYR A 652 18.87 25.00 -10.84
CA TYR A 652 17.75 25.24 -11.75
C TYR A 652 17.84 26.65 -12.37
N ARG A 653 18.02 27.70 -11.56
CA ARG A 653 18.24 29.08 -12.04
C ARG A 653 19.44 29.19 -12.96
N LYS A 654 20.55 28.51 -12.64
CA LYS A 654 21.74 28.49 -13.50
C LYS A 654 21.45 27.86 -14.86
N ARG A 655 20.61 26.82 -14.91
CA ARG A 655 20.29 26.08 -16.14
C ARG A 655 19.22 26.76 -17.00
N PHE A 656 18.19 27.34 -16.38
CA PHE A 656 17.00 27.82 -17.08
C PHE A 656 16.76 29.34 -16.98
N GLY A 657 17.55 30.05 -16.15
CA GLY A 657 17.46 31.51 -16.02
C GLY A 657 16.38 32.02 -15.06
N ASP A 658 15.52 31.15 -14.53
CA ASP A 658 14.43 31.52 -13.63
C ASP A 658 14.28 30.54 -12.44
N ALA A 659 13.49 30.90 -11.44
CA ALA A 659 13.15 30.04 -10.31
C ALA A 659 12.28 28.84 -10.77
N PRO A 660 12.42 27.67 -10.14
CA PRO A 660 11.55 26.54 -10.42
C PRO A 660 10.13 26.81 -9.92
N ASP A 661 9.12 26.43 -10.70
CA ASP A 661 7.74 26.37 -10.22
C ASP A 661 7.47 25.07 -9.44
N LYS A 662 6.25 24.91 -8.90
CA LYS A 662 5.88 23.71 -8.13
C LYS A 662 6.00 22.40 -8.92
N PHE A 663 5.84 22.44 -10.25
CA PHE A 663 5.96 21.27 -11.11
C PHE A 663 7.42 20.91 -11.38
N ALA A 664 8.31 21.91 -11.51
CA ALA A 664 9.75 21.70 -11.60
C ALA A 664 10.35 21.17 -10.30
N VAL A 665 9.92 21.67 -9.14
CA VAL A 665 10.29 21.08 -7.85
C VAL A 665 9.88 19.61 -7.80
N ARG A 666 8.63 19.30 -8.17
CA ARG A 666 8.12 17.93 -8.18
C ARG A 666 8.86 17.03 -9.17
N GLY A 667 9.13 17.53 -10.37
CA GLY A 667 9.90 16.82 -11.39
C GLY A 667 11.29 16.43 -10.90
N PHE A 668 11.95 17.33 -10.17
CA PHE A 668 13.23 17.03 -9.52
C PHE A 668 13.06 15.97 -8.44
N ASP A 669 12.23 16.22 -7.43
CA ASP A 669 12.11 15.36 -6.25
C ASP A 669 11.70 13.93 -6.63
N LEU A 670 10.71 13.79 -7.52
CA LEU A 670 10.20 12.49 -7.98
C LEU A 670 11.26 11.71 -8.78
N THR A 671 11.95 12.39 -9.70
CA THR A 671 12.98 11.74 -10.53
C THR A 671 14.20 11.38 -9.68
N TYR A 672 14.60 12.25 -8.76
CA TYR A 672 15.71 12.01 -7.86
C TYR A 672 15.43 10.83 -6.94
N ASP A 673 14.23 10.77 -6.35
CA ASP A 673 13.75 9.66 -5.55
C ASP A 673 13.79 8.32 -6.30
N LEU A 674 13.19 8.30 -7.49
CA LEU A 674 13.16 7.13 -8.36
C LEU A 674 14.57 6.63 -8.66
N LEU A 675 15.47 7.52 -9.07
CA LEU A 675 16.83 7.17 -9.45
C LEU A 675 17.67 6.70 -8.28
N LEU A 676 17.52 7.30 -7.09
CA LEU A 676 18.19 6.82 -5.87
C LEU A 676 17.70 5.43 -5.49
N LYS A 677 16.39 5.17 -5.57
CA LYS A 677 15.83 3.84 -5.33
C LYS A 677 16.39 2.83 -6.33
N LEU A 678 16.31 3.10 -7.63
CA LEU A 678 16.88 2.21 -8.66
C LEU A 678 18.39 1.98 -8.49
N ALA A 679 19.15 3.01 -8.09
CA ALA A 679 20.58 2.89 -7.85
C ALA A 679 20.91 2.09 -6.58
N TYR A 680 20.06 2.12 -5.55
CA TYR A 680 20.22 1.30 -4.35
C TYR A 680 19.97 -0.19 -4.66
N LYS A 681 18.84 -0.47 -5.32
CA LYS A 681 18.49 -1.80 -5.80
C LYS A 681 17.65 -1.62 -7.05
N ASN A 682 18.01 -2.29 -8.15
CA ASN A 682 17.35 -2.10 -9.45
C ASN A 682 15.96 -2.76 -9.53
N ASP A 683 15.14 -2.57 -8.49
CA ASP A 683 13.80 -3.10 -8.31
C ASP A 683 13.01 -2.19 -7.34
N LEU A 684 12.23 -1.27 -7.91
CA LEU A 684 11.42 -0.32 -7.15
C LEU A 684 10.32 -1.00 -6.31
N ILE A 685 9.79 -2.13 -6.78
CA ILE A 685 8.72 -2.89 -6.13
C ILE A 685 9.23 -3.57 -4.87
N ASP A 686 10.43 -4.14 -4.92
CA ASP A 686 11.00 -4.75 -3.74
C ASP A 686 11.46 -3.71 -2.73
N ILE A 687 12.03 -2.60 -3.21
CA ILE A 687 12.47 -1.48 -2.38
C ILE A 687 11.35 -0.89 -1.53
N SER A 688 10.17 -0.67 -2.12
CA SER A 688 9.05 -0.02 -1.42
C SER A 688 8.57 -0.81 -0.20
N LYS A 689 8.90 -2.11 -0.10
CA LYS A 689 8.56 -2.93 1.06
C LYS A 689 9.33 -2.55 2.33
N PHE A 690 10.52 -1.98 2.20
CA PHE A 690 11.42 -1.73 3.33
C PHE A 690 11.97 -0.30 3.40
N ILE A 691 11.82 0.50 2.35
CA ILE A 691 12.11 1.94 2.41
C ILE A 691 10.92 2.67 3.01
N GLY A 692 11.23 3.46 4.03
CA GLY A 692 10.36 4.37 4.75
C GLY A 692 9.93 5.60 3.94
N ALA A 693 9.45 6.62 4.65
CA ALA A 693 9.19 7.91 4.05
C ALA A 693 10.50 8.55 3.57
N THR A 694 10.47 9.11 2.37
CA THR A 694 11.57 9.85 1.75
C THR A 694 11.15 11.28 1.53
N GLU A 695 12.00 12.26 1.86
CA GLU A 695 11.70 13.69 1.73
C GLU A 695 12.84 14.41 1.03
N TYR A 696 12.49 15.36 0.16
CA TYR A 696 13.44 16.13 -0.65
C TYR A 696 13.18 17.64 -0.53
N ASN A 697 13.18 18.37 -1.64
CA ASN A 697 13.09 19.83 -1.60
C ASN A 697 11.69 20.29 -1.19
N GLY A 698 10.67 19.81 -1.91
CA GLY A 698 9.28 20.21 -1.71
C GLY A 698 8.30 19.04 -1.59
N ASN A 699 8.71 17.81 -1.85
CA ASN A 699 7.84 16.64 -1.86
C ASN A 699 8.39 15.52 -0.97
N LYS A 700 7.47 14.70 -0.46
CA LYS A 700 7.78 13.47 0.27
C LYS A 700 7.01 12.28 -0.28
N PHE A 701 7.60 11.10 -0.18
CA PHE A 701 7.08 9.86 -0.74
C PHE A 701 7.19 8.72 0.27
N ASP A 702 6.05 8.11 0.58
CA ASP A 702 5.92 6.89 1.37
C ASP A 702 4.91 5.98 0.66
N TYR A 703 5.42 5.05 -0.14
CA TYR A 703 4.58 4.24 -1.03
C TYR A 703 4.11 2.96 -0.34
N GLU A 704 2.81 2.84 -0.16
CA GLU A 704 2.18 1.60 0.31
C GLU A 704 1.45 0.90 -0.81
N LYS A 705 1.57 -0.43 -0.86
CA LYS A 705 0.88 -1.25 -1.84
C LYS A 705 -0.57 -1.49 -1.40
N ASP A 706 -1.51 -1.07 -2.23
CA ASP A 706 -2.90 -1.52 -2.14
C ASP A 706 -3.04 -2.89 -2.82
N ALA A 707 -3.91 -3.75 -2.28
CA ALA A 707 -4.02 -5.15 -2.69
C ALA A 707 -4.32 -5.32 -4.19
N THR A 708 -5.04 -4.37 -4.81
CA THR A 708 -5.43 -4.45 -6.23
C THR A 708 -5.11 -3.21 -7.05
N SER A 709 -4.81 -2.08 -6.42
CA SER A 709 -4.89 -0.77 -7.12
C SER A 709 -3.54 -0.08 -7.37
N GLY A 710 -2.41 -0.68 -6.96
CA GLY A 710 -1.06 -0.13 -7.18
C GLY A 710 -0.37 0.33 -5.89
N TYR A 711 0.59 1.23 -6.01
CA TYR A 711 1.34 1.83 -4.90
C TYR A 711 0.91 3.27 -4.70
N PHE A 712 0.48 3.63 -3.51
CA PHE A 712 -0.06 4.95 -3.19
C PHE A 712 0.83 5.67 -2.20
N ASN A 713 1.17 6.92 -2.51
CA ASN A 713 1.89 7.76 -1.59
C ASN A 713 1.00 8.15 -0.39
N LYS A 714 1.41 7.82 0.82
CA LYS A 714 0.72 8.20 2.07
C LYS A 714 1.29 9.48 2.68
N ALA A 715 2.45 9.94 2.22
CA ALA A 715 3.15 11.05 2.84
C ALA A 715 2.54 12.41 2.45
N SER A 716 2.08 13.17 3.44
CA SER A 716 1.57 14.54 3.28
C SER A 716 1.96 15.44 4.45
N TYR A 717 2.03 16.75 4.22
CA TYR A 717 2.36 17.77 5.21
C TYR A 717 1.10 18.40 5.79
N ILE A 718 1.20 19.00 6.97
CA ILE A 718 0.28 20.04 7.40
C ILE A 718 0.99 21.38 7.27
N MET A 719 0.36 22.30 6.55
CA MET A 719 0.88 23.63 6.24
C MET A 719 0.03 24.69 6.93
N ALA A 720 0.63 25.81 7.31
CA ALA A 720 -0.09 26.98 7.80
C ALA A 720 0.45 28.28 7.20
N TYR A 721 -0.44 29.25 7.00
CA TYR A 721 -0.05 30.63 6.74
C TYR A 721 0.29 31.32 8.07
N GLU A 722 1.51 31.81 8.22
CA GLU A 722 2.00 32.51 9.41
C GLU A 722 2.96 33.62 9.02
N ASP A 723 2.76 34.83 9.53
CA ASP A 723 3.60 36.00 9.27
C ASP A 723 3.86 36.27 7.78
N MET A 724 2.82 36.16 6.95
CA MET A 724 2.87 36.29 5.48
C MET A 724 3.73 35.21 4.78
N ALA A 725 4.08 34.13 5.47
CA ALA A 725 4.79 32.98 4.92
C ALA A 725 3.96 31.70 5.07
N ILE A 726 4.22 30.71 4.21
CA ILE A 726 3.65 29.37 4.37
C ILE A 726 4.70 28.48 5.04
N LYS A 727 4.36 27.91 6.19
CA LYS A 727 5.26 27.06 6.99
C LYS A 727 4.68 25.66 7.11
N GLN A 728 5.57 24.66 7.11
CA GLN A 728 5.22 23.31 7.53
C GLN A 728 5.10 23.30 9.06
N ILE A 729 4.01 22.76 9.57
CA ILE A 729 3.78 22.58 11.01
C ILE A 729 3.70 21.10 11.42
N GLU A 730 3.51 20.19 10.46
CA GLU A 730 3.69 18.72 10.62
C GLU A 730 4.27 18.09 9.34
#